data_AF-A0AB34NYN5-F1
#
_entry.id   AF-A0AB34NYN5-F1
#
_cell.length_a   1.000
_cell.length_b   1.000
_cell.length_c   1.000
_cell.angle_alpha   90.00
_cell.angle_beta   90.00
_cell.angle_gamma   90.00
#
_symmetry.space_group_name_H-M   'P 1'
#
loop_
_entity.id
_entity.type
_entity.pdbx_description
1 polymer ?
#
loop_
_entity_poly.entity_id
_entity_poly.type
_entity_poly.pdbx_seq_one_letter_code
_entity_poly.pdbx_strand_id
1 'polypeptide(L)'
;MEDMNSKIIEKLEYNRIIRQLSDLAITAPAKAQALKLMPSSDFDEVKKSIDQTRVLSNILRVKGPMPITDFKDVRPSLKRLKVKANLNGEELGNIFLVLSLAKDVGQFASDLEEREIDTRPIEKYLKNLAVPEDLFKKLNQAIEYDGTVKDTASSKLMQLRHDIQSNETDIKNHMNDYISGKHTQYLSENIVTIRDGRYVLPVKQEYKNKFGGVVHDQSASGQTLFVEPQAVLVLNNRQQNLLAQERQEIHRILIELSELAGAYQKEINNNALALTQLDFLSAKSKLAKKMKATEPVLNQDHIIKLRKARHPLIDPKKVVPNNIELGTTFDTMLITGPNTGGKTITLKTLGLLQLMAQAGLFITAEEGSQLTVFNEIYADIGDEQSIEQSLSTFSSHMDQIIKIMNNVTEDDLVLIDELGAGTDPEEGASLAIAILDDLRQTQAKIAITTHYPELKLYGYNRKRTTNASMEFDLKKLAPTYRLRIGIPGQSNAFAIAHQLGMNEAVVDKARDLMNDEDSDINKMIERLTEQTKAAEQLHETLKQNVDQSITLKRQLQNGLDWYNQQVQKQLEKSQEKADEMLAKKRKQAEKIINDLEEQRRAGGQVRTNKVIEAKGALNKLERENQNLANNKVLQREKKRHDVSVGDNVKVLSYGQQGVITKKLGEHEFEVQIGILKVKVTDRDVEKIAAQASQKKPEKSVRSSRGLRSSRASSELDLRGQRYEEALTNLDRYLDASLLAGLNTVTIIHGIGTGAIRNGVQQYLKRNRHVKSYNYAPANQGGTGATIVNLQ
;
A
#
# COMPACT_ATOMS: atom_id res chain seq x y z
N MET A 1 -29.06 -3.64 -13.95
CA MET A 1 -27.65 -4.05 -14.01
C MET A 1 -27.35 -4.23 -15.47
N GLU A 2 -26.98 -3.14 -16.13
CA GLU A 2 -26.33 -3.26 -17.44
C GLU A 2 -24.95 -3.85 -17.15
N ASP A 3 -24.72 -5.05 -17.68
CA ASP A 3 -23.42 -5.72 -17.54
C ASP A 3 -22.40 -4.93 -18.37
N MET A 4 -21.32 -4.48 -17.71
CA MET A 4 -20.23 -3.76 -18.36
C MET A 4 -19.73 -4.52 -19.60
N ASN A 5 -19.53 -3.79 -20.70
CA ASN A 5 -19.42 -4.34 -22.05
C ASN A 5 -18.48 -5.57 -22.17
N SER A 6 -19.05 -6.74 -22.46
CA SER A 6 -18.36 -8.04 -22.49
C SER A 6 -17.21 -8.13 -23.50
N LYS A 7 -17.23 -7.35 -24.59
CA LYS A 7 -16.13 -7.30 -25.58
C LYS A 7 -14.84 -6.73 -24.98
N ILE A 8 -14.95 -5.91 -23.94
CA ILE A 8 -13.82 -5.16 -23.37
C ILE A 8 -13.00 -6.03 -22.43
N ILE A 9 -13.67 -6.96 -21.75
CA ILE A 9 -13.04 -8.03 -20.95
C ILE A 9 -12.10 -8.87 -21.81
N GLU A 10 -12.48 -9.13 -23.07
CA GLU A 10 -11.63 -9.87 -24.00
C GLU A 10 -10.48 -9.01 -24.52
N LYS A 11 -10.75 -7.79 -25.01
CA LYS A 11 -9.72 -6.87 -25.53
C LYS A 11 -8.63 -6.52 -24.50
N LEU A 12 -9.01 -6.37 -23.23
CA LEU A 12 -8.10 -6.08 -22.11
C LEU A 12 -7.51 -7.35 -21.47
N GLU A 13 -7.81 -8.53 -22.00
CA GLU A 13 -7.32 -9.83 -21.52
C GLU A 13 -7.67 -10.14 -20.05
N TYR A 14 -8.74 -9.54 -19.51
CA TYR A 14 -9.18 -9.72 -18.12
C TYR A 14 -9.51 -11.19 -17.79
N ASN A 15 -10.01 -11.95 -18.78
CA ASN A 15 -10.21 -13.40 -18.68
C ASN A 15 -8.95 -14.17 -18.24
N ARG A 16 -7.75 -13.68 -18.57
CA ARG A 16 -6.50 -14.32 -18.13
C ARG A 16 -6.25 -14.11 -16.64
N ILE A 17 -6.59 -12.93 -16.10
CA ILE A 17 -6.54 -12.66 -14.65
C ILE A 17 -7.53 -13.55 -13.91
N ILE A 18 -8.74 -13.68 -14.45
CA ILE A 18 -9.79 -14.51 -13.88
C ILE A 18 -9.43 -16.00 -13.86
N ARG A 19 -8.77 -16.52 -14.91
CA ARG A 19 -8.21 -17.88 -14.88
C ARG A 19 -7.16 -18.04 -13.78
N GLN A 20 -6.23 -17.08 -13.64
CA GLN A 20 -5.24 -17.12 -12.56
C GLN A 20 -5.88 -17.07 -11.17
N LEU A 21 -7.00 -16.34 -11.00
CA LEU A 21 -7.78 -16.33 -9.76
C LEU A 21 -8.40 -17.70 -9.47
N SER A 22 -9.03 -18.30 -10.48
CA SER A 22 -9.64 -19.63 -10.38
C SER A 22 -8.61 -20.70 -9.98
N ASP A 23 -7.41 -20.66 -10.55
CA ASP A 23 -6.34 -21.62 -10.22
C ASP A 23 -5.89 -21.54 -8.74
N LEU A 24 -6.17 -20.44 -8.04
CA LEU A 24 -5.82 -20.21 -6.63
C LEU A 24 -6.95 -20.57 -5.65
N ALA A 25 -8.18 -20.76 -6.15
CA ALA A 25 -9.30 -21.28 -5.39
C ALA A 25 -9.17 -22.80 -5.25
N ILE A 26 -9.65 -23.35 -4.13
CA ILE A 26 -9.48 -24.76 -3.80
C ILE A 26 -10.71 -25.54 -4.26
N THR A 27 -11.88 -25.12 -3.80
CA THR A 27 -13.17 -25.77 -4.01
C THR A 27 -13.72 -25.53 -5.41
N ALA A 28 -14.34 -26.54 -6.02
CA ALA A 28 -14.94 -26.40 -7.36
C ALA A 28 -15.98 -25.25 -7.46
N PRO A 29 -16.86 -25.01 -6.47
CA PRO A 29 -17.77 -23.86 -6.50
C PRO A 29 -17.05 -22.51 -6.45
N ALA A 30 -15.96 -22.38 -5.67
CA ALA A 30 -15.19 -21.13 -5.61
C ALA A 30 -14.43 -20.87 -6.92
N LYS A 31 -13.90 -21.93 -7.58
CA LYS A 31 -13.32 -21.85 -8.93
C LYS A 31 -14.35 -21.35 -9.95
N ALA A 32 -15.55 -21.92 -9.94
CA ALA A 32 -16.63 -21.49 -10.81
C ALA A 32 -17.09 -20.04 -10.53
N GLN A 33 -17.10 -19.63 -9.26
CA GLN A 33 -17.38 -18.24 -8.87
C GLN A 33 -16.29 -17.29 -9.34
N ALA A 34 -15.02 -17.66 -9.22
CA ALA A 34 -13.89 -16.89 -9.74
C ALA A 34 -14.00 -16.68 -11.25
N LEU A 35 -14.31 -17.73 -12.02
CA LEU A 35 -14.47 -17.64 -13.48
C LEU A 35 -15.62 -16.71 -13.94
N LYS A 36 -16.57 -16.43 -13.05
CA LYS A 36 -17.72 -15.55 -13.32
C LYS A 36 -17.58 -14.16 -12.69
N LEU A 37 -16.42 -13.84 -12.11
CA LEU A 37 -16.20 -12.55 -11.46
C LEU A 37 -16.14 -11.43 -12.49
N MET A 38 -17.22 -10.65 -12.55
CA MET A 38 -17.33 -9.45 -13.39
C MET A 38 -17.04 -8.20 -12.56
N PRO A 39 -16.49 -7.13 -13.16
CA PRO A 39 -16.38 -5.85 -12.48
C PRO A 39 -17.75 -5.20 -12.30
N SER A 40 -17.93 -4.45 -11.21
CA SER A 40 -19.17 -3.72 -10.90
C SER A 40 -18.98 -2.22 -11.10
N SER A 41 -20.06 -1.53 -11.47
CA SER A 41 -20.16 -0.06 -11.52
C SER A 41 -20.70 0.54 -10.20
N ASP A 42 -21.11 -0.29 -9.24
CA ASP A 42 -21.55 0.19 -7.93
C ASP A 42 -20.35 0.42 -6.99
N PHE A 43 -20.11 1.68 -6.64
CA PHE A 43 -19.02 2.08 -5.74
C PHE A 43 -19.03 1.33 -4.40
N ASP A 44 -20.19 1.15 -3.78
CA ASP A 44 -20.29 0.52 -2.46
C ASP A 44 -20.04 -0.99 -2.55
N GLU A 45 -20.48 -1.64 -3.63
CA GLU A 45 -20.18 -3.04 -3.89
C GLU A 45 -18.67 -3.26 -4.10
N VAL A 46 -18.04 -2.42 -4.93
CA VAL A 46 -16.61 -2.47 -5.21
C VAL A 46 -15.83 -2.25 -3.92
N LYS A 47 -16.15 -1.20 -3.15
CA LYS A 47 -15.49 -0.90 -1.87
C LYS A 47 -15.58 -2.06 -0.89
N LYS A 48 -16.77 -2.64 -0.73
CA LYS A 48 -16.98 -3.82 0.12
C LYS A 48 -16.13 -5.02 -0.34
N SER A 49 -16.05 -5.25 -1.64
CA SER A 49 -15.26 -6.34 -2.23
C SER A 49 -13.75 -6.15 -2.04
N ILE A 50 -13.25 -4.90 -2.15
CA ILE A 50 -11.86 -4.54 -1.83
C ILE A 50 -11.58 -4.71 -0.34
N ASP A 51 -12.48 -4.27 0.54
CA ASP A 51 -12.35 -4.44 1.99
C ASP A 51 -12.27 -5.91 2.39
N GLN A 52 -13.06 -6.78 1.77
CA GLN A 52 -12.98 -8.23 1.97
C GLN A 52 -11.63 -8.79 1.55
N THR A 53 -11.11 -8.37 0.38
CA THR A 53 -9.80 -8.78 -0.12
C THR A 53 -8.66 -8.27 0.79
N ARG A 54 -8.78 -7.05 1.32
CA ARG A 54 -7.82 -6.44 2.26
C ARG A 54 -7.71 -7.24 3.54
N VAL A 55 -8.84 -7.58 4.16
CA VAL A 55 -8.87 -8.37 5.41
C VAL A 55 -8.19 -9.73 5.20
N LEU A 56 -8.52 -10.44 4.12
CA LEU A 56 -7.89 -11.73 3.86
C LEU A 56 -6.42 -11.63 3.48
N SER A 57 -6.01 -10.56 2.80
CA SER A 57 -4.59 -10.30 2.54
C SER A 57 -3.81 -10.04 3.82
N ASN A 58 -4.40 -9.33 4.79
CA ASN A 58 -3.82 -9.12 6.11
C ASN A 58 -3.71 -10.42 6.91
N ILE A 59 -4.78 -11.23 6.94
CA ILE A 59 -4.79 -12.56 7.58
C ILE A 59 -3.71 -13.46 6.98
N LEU A 60 -3.61 -13.52 5.65
CA LEU A 60 -2.61 -14.30 4.93
C LEU A 60 -1.17 -13.86 5.25
N ARG A 61 -0.96 -12.58 5.52
CA ARG A 61 0.35 -12.01 5.90
C ARG A 61 0.72 -12.32 7.35
N VAL A 62 -0.22 -12.21 8.28
CA VAL A 62 0.05 -12.31 9.73
C VAL A 62 0.00 -13.74 10.25
N LYS A 63 -1.00 -14.52 9.81
CA LYS A 63 -1.23 -15.88 10.30
C LYS A 63 -0.93 -16.95 9.26
N GLY A 64 -1.20 -16.66 7.99
CA GLY A 64 -1.04 -17.62 6.89
C GLY A 64 -2.38 -17.99 6.25
N PRO A 65 -2.39 -18.99 5.34
CA PRO A 65 -3.60 -19.38 4.64
C PRO A 65 -4.63 -19.99 5.62
N MET A 66 -5.92 -19.81 5.32
CA MET A 66 -6.98 -20.49 6.06
C MET A 66 -6.89 -22.02 5.86
N PRO A 67 -7.26 -22.82 6.87
CA PRO A 67 -7.26 -24.28 6.80
C PRO A 67 -8.47 -24.79 6.00
N ILE A 68 -8.50 -24.51 4.70
CA ILE A 68 -9.54 -24.97 3.78
C ILE A 68 -8.94 -26.01 2.84
N THR A 69 -9.61 -27.15 2.69
CA THR A 69 -9.30 -28.17 1.68
C THR A 69 -10.50 -28.36 0.75
N ASP A 70 -10.29 -29.08 -0.36
CA ASP A 70 -11.38 -29.35 -1.31
C ASP A 70 -12.42 -30.30 -0.67
N PHE A 71 -13.69 -30.08 -1.01
CA PHE A 71 -14.82 -30.91 -0.57
C PHE A 71 -15.87 -30.98 -1.68
N LYS A 72 -16.62 -32.07 -1.73
CA LYS A 72 -17.68 -32.28 -2.74
C LYS A 72 -18.91 -31.43 -2.39
N ASP A 73 -19.65 -30.99 -3.41
CA ASP A 73 -20.92 -30.29 -3.21
C ASP A 73 -21.91 -31.13 -2.39
N VAL A 74 -22.38 -30.56 -1.27
CA VAL A 74 -23.32 -31.24 -0.35
C VAL A 74 -24.77 -31.15 -0.81
N ARG A 75 -25.12 -30.25 -1.74
CA ARG A 75 -26.51 -30.03 -2.18
C ARG A 75 -27.21 -31.31 -2.67
N PRO A 76 -26.58 -32.21 -3.45
CA PRO A 76 -27.17 -33.49 -3.82
C PRO A 76 -27.51 -34.37 -2.61
N SER A 77 -26.59 -34.50 -1.64
CA SER A 77 -26.80 -35.28 -0.42
C SER A 77 -27.92 -34.67 0.44
N LEU A 78 -27.96 -33.34 0.57
CA LEU A 78 -29.04 -32.65 1.29
C LEU A 78 -30.41 -32.83 0.62
N LYS A 79 -30.49 -32.86 -0.72
CA LYS A 79 -31.74 -33.17 -1.43
C LYS A 79 -32.25 -34.57 -1.12
N ARG A 80 -31.35 -35.56 -1.00
CA ARG A 80 -31.69 -36.93 -0.61
C ARG A 80 -32.19 -37.00 0.83
N LEU A 81 -31.51 -36.33 1.75
CA LEU A 81 -31.96 -36.23 3.15
C LEU A 81 -33.35 -35.59 3.27
N LYS A 82 -33.66 -34.59 2.43
CA LYS A 82 -34.98 -33.95 2.40
C LYS A 82 -36.12 -34.91 2.06
N VAL A 83 -35.87 -35.91 1.21
CA VAL A 83 -36.84 -36.98 0.89
C VAL A 83 -36.69 -38.22 1.80
N LYS A 84 -35.98 -38.08 2.94
CA LYS A 84 -35.69 -39.16 3.91
C LYS A 84 -34.96 -40.36 3.30
N ALA A 85 -34.17 -40.14 2.25
CA ALA A 85 -33.30 -41.17 1.71
C ALA A 85 -32.00 -41.27 2.52
N ASN A 86 -31.49 -42.49 2.68
CA ASN A 86 -30.22 -42.75 3.37
C ASN A 86 -29.05 -42.30 2.50
N LEU A 87 -27.99 -41.79 3.13
CA LEU A 87 -26.73 -41.47 2.48
C LEU A 87 -25.76 -42.66 2.57
N ASN A 88 -24.83 -42.73 1.62
CA ASN A 88 -23.73 -43.69 1.69
C ASN A 88 -22.57 -43.15 2.53
N GLY A 89 -21.54 -43.98 2.73
CA GLY A 89 -20.35 -43.60 3.50
C GLY A 89 -19.65 -42.36 2.93
N GLU A 90 -19.39 -42.30 1.63
CA GLU A 90 -18.70 -41.15 1.00
C GLU A 90 -19.44 -39.83 1.22
N GLU A 91 -20.76 -39.83 1.12
CA GLU A 91 -21.58 -38.63 1.33
C GLU A 91 -21.52 -38.15 2.78
N LEU A 92 -21.60 -39.07 3.75
CA LEU A 92 -21.47 -38.75 5.17
C LEU A 92 -20.04 -38.32 5.54
N GLY A 93 -19.02 -38.95 4.95
CA GLY A 93 -17.62 -38.57 5.09
C GLY A 93 -17.37 -37.15 4.55
N ASN A 94 -18.00 -36.79 3.43
CA ASN A 94 -17.94 -35.43 2.89
C ASN A 94 -18.65 -34.41 3.79
N ILE A 95 -19.82 -34.75 4.37
CA ILE A 95 -20.47 -33.89 5.37
C ILE A 95 -19.57 -33.72 6.61
N PHE A 96 -18.94 -34.80 7.06
CA PHE A 96 -18.01 -34.76 8.18
C PHE A 96 -16.80 -33.85 7.90
N LEU A 97 -16.24 -33.92 6.68
CA LEU A 97 -15.18 -33.02 6.23
C LEU A 97 -15.62 -31.55 6.27
N VAL A 98 -16.81 -31.22 5.73
CA VAL A 98 -17.34 -29.84 5.76
C VAL A 98 -17.50 -29.32 7.19
N LEU A 99 -18.03 -30.13 8.11
CA LEU A 99 -18.17 -29.73 9.52
C LEU A 99 -16.81 -29.57 10.21
N SER A 100 -15.84 -30.41 9.88
CA SER A 100 -14.46 -30.32 10.39
C SER A 100 -13.79 -29.04 9.92
N LEU A 101 -13.87 -28.72 8.62
CA LEU A 101 -13.36 -27.46 8.07
C LEU A 101 -14.06 -26.24 8.69
N ALA A 102 -15.37 -26.29 8.90
CA ALA A 102 -16.09 -25.21 9.57
C ALA A 102 -15.60 -25.00 11.01
N LYS A 103 -15.31 -26.09 11.74
CA LYS A 103 -14.73 -26.03 13.08
C LYS A 103 -13.32 -25.44 13.07
N ASP A 104 -12.46 -25.92 12.17
CA ASP A 104 -11.07 -25.48 12.06
C ASP A 104 -10.97 -24.00 11.65
N VAL A 105 -11.82 -23.55 10.72
CA VAL A 105 -11.92 -22.14 10.33
C VAL A 105 -12.50 -21.29 11.48
N GLY A 106 -13.47 -21.81 12.25
CA GLY A 106 -13.99 -21.13 13.44
C GLY A 106 -12.94 -20.94 14.53
N GLN A 107 -12.14 -21.97 14.81
CA GLN A 107 -10.98 -21.87 15.71
C GLN A 107 -9.94 -20.89 15.16
N PHE A 108 -9.64 -20.99 13.86
CA PHE A 108 -8.72 -20.09 13.21
C PHE A 108 -9.17 -18.62 13.34
N ALA A 109 -10.47 -18.34 13.24
CA ALA A 109 -11.05 -17.01 13.43
C ALA A 109 -10.95 -16.53 14.88
N SER A 110 -11.18 -17.41 15.85
CA SER A 110 -11.06 -17.07 17.28
C SER A 110 -9.65 -16.56 17.62
N ASP A 111 -8.60 -17.22 17.11
CA ASP A 111 -7.22 -16.74 17.33
C ASP A 111 -6.93 -15.39 16.65
N LEU A 112 -7.71 -15.00 15.63
CA LEU A 112 -7.56 -13.67 14.99
C LEU A 112 -8.13 -12.57 15.88
N GLU A 113 -9.23 -12.85 16.58
CA GLU A 113 -9.84 -11.94 17.54
C GLU A 113 -8.90 -11.67 18.72
N GLU A 114 -8.23 -12.71 19.24
CA GLU A 114 -7.19 -12.57 20.27
C GLU A 114 -6.01 -11.68 19.84
N ARG A 115 -5.78 -11.55 18.54
CA ARG A 115 -4.72 -10.72 17.95
C ARG A 115 -5.22 -9.34 17.48
N GLU A 116 -6.46 -8.97 17.83
CA GLU A 116 -7.09 -7.69 17.47
C GLU A 116 -7.12 -7.41 15.96
N ILE A 117 -7.22 -8.46 15.12
CA ILE A 117 -7.31 -8.30 13.67
C ILE A 117 -8.76 -8.01 13.28
N ASP A 118 -8.98 -6.91 12.55
CA ASP A 118 -10.31 -6.52 12.06
C ASP A 118 -10.84 -7.50 11.00
N THR A 119 -11.88 -8.26 11.35
CA THR A 119 -12.57 -9.24 10.48
C THR A 119 -13.95 -8.78 10.01
N ARG A 120 -14.40 -7.56 10.34
CA ARG A 120 -15.77 -7.07 10.06
C ARG A 120 -16.25 -7.30 8.62
N PRO A 121 -15.46 -7.05 7.55
CA PRO A 121 -15.90 -7.26 6.17
C PRO A 121 -16.24 -8.71 5.78
N ILE A 122 -15.71 -9.70 6.52
CA ILE A 122 -15.96 -11.14 6.30
C ILE A 122 -16.73 -11.79 7.45
N GLU A 123 -17.04 -11.04 8.50
CA GLU A 123 -17.64 -11.53 9.75
C GLU A 123 -18.96 -12.28 9.51
N LYS A 124 -19.75 -11.84 8.52
CA LYS A 124 -20.97 -12.53 8.08
C LYS A 124 -20.71 -14.00 7.74
N TYR A 125 -19.60 -14.32 7.07
CA TYR A 125 -19.29 -15.69 6.69
C TYR A 125 -18.77 -16.50 7.88
N LEU A 126 -17.96 -15.88 8.74
CA LEU A 126 -17.43 -16.52 9.95
C LEU A 126 -18.56 -16.86 10.94
N LYS A 127 -19.49 -15.93 11.18
CA LYS A 127 -20.66 -16.14 12.06
C LYS A 127 -21.66 -17.17 11.54
N ASN A 128 -21.68 -17.40 10.23
CA ASN A 128 -22.54 -18.42 9.63
C ASN A 128 -21.98 -19.85 9.81
N LEU A 129 -20.72 -20.00 10.25
CA LEU A 129 -20.15 -21.30 10.57
C LEU A 129 -20.75 -21.81 11.88
N ALA A 130 -21.57 -22.85 11.77
CA ALA A 130 -22.23 -23.47 12.91
C ALA A 130 -21.98 -24.97 12.86
N VAL A 131 -21.32 -25.52 13.89
CA VAL A 131 -21.00 -26.95 13.96
C VAL A 131 -21.90 -27.61 15.01
N PRO A 132 -22.92 -28.39 14.59
CA PRO A 132 -23.75 -29.12 15.55
C PRO A 132 -22.89 -30.18 16.26
N GLU A 133 -22.64 -29.99 17.55
CA GLU A 133 -21.70 -30.85 18.30
C GLU A 133 -22.11 -32.32 18.30
N ASP A 134 -23.41 -32.61 18.40
CA ASP A 134 -23.94 -33.97 18.45
C ASP A 134 -23.65 -34.72 17.14
N LEU A 135 -23.94 -34.08 16.00
CA LEU A 135 -23.65 -34.64 14.68
C LEU A 135 -22.15 -34.79 14.47
N PHE A 136 -21.37 -33.76 14.82
CA PHE A 136 -19.92 -33.78 14.64
C PHE A 136 -19.25 -34.92 15.43
N LYS A 137 -19.59 -35.07 16.72
CA LYS A 137 -19.03 -36.13 17.58
C LYS A 137 -19.39 -37.52 17.04
N LYS A 138 -20.65 -37.73 16.64
CA LYS A 138 -21.13 -38.99 16.08
C LYS A 138 -20.43 -39.34 14.76
N LEU A 139 -20.30 -38.38 13.84
CA LEU A 139 -19.56 -38.59 12.59
C LEU A 139 -18.09 -38.88 12.85
N ASN A 140 -17.40 -38.08 13.67
CA ASN A 140 -15.99 -38.28 13.98
C ASN A 140 -15.69 -39.66 14.60
N GLN A 141 -16.59 -40.16 15.44
CA GLN A 141 -16.49 -41.49 16.03
C GLN A 141 -16.73 -42.61 15.00
N ALA A 142 -17.62 -42.39 14.03
CA ALA A 142 -18.15 -43.46 13.19
C ALA A 142 -17.55 -43.55 11.78
N ILE A 143 -17.08 -42.44 11.20
CA ILE A 143 -16.70 -42.39 9.78
C ILE A 143 -15.44 -41.56 9.53
N GLU A 144 -14.63 -41.98 8.56
CA GLU A 144 -13.52 -41.20 8.01
C GLU A 144 -14.00 -40.29 6.85
N TYR A 145 -13.17 -39.34 6.43
CA TYR A 145 -13.53 -38.40 5.35
C TYR A 145 -13.75 -39.08 3.99
N ASP A 146 -13.12 -40.23 3.75
CA ASP A 146 -13.29 -41.01 2.52
C ASP A 146 -14.57 -41.88 2.53
N GLY A 147 -15.29 -41.91 3.65
CA GLY A 147 -16.51 -42.69 3.83
C GLY A 147 -16.31 -44.06 4.47
N THR A 148 -15.09 -44.43 4.84
CA THR A 148 -14.81 -45.66 5.57
C THR A 148 -15.43 -45.61 6.96
N VAL A 149 -16.24 -46.62 7.30
CA VAL A 149 -16.84 -46.73 8.66
C VAL A 149 -15.82 -47.34 9.62
N LYS A 150 -15.57 -46.63 10.73
CA LYS A 150 -14.58 -47.00 11.75
C LYS A 150 -15.10 -48.11 12.65
N ASP A 151 -14.19 -48.89 13.26
CA ASP A 151 -14.54 -49.90 14.26
C ASP A 151 -15.27 -49.29 15.46
N THR A 152 -14.92 -48.04 15.80
CA THR A 152 -15.49 -47.27 16.91
C THR A 152 -16.93 -46.81 16.67
N ALA A 153 -17.49 -47.04 15.46
CA ALA A 153 -18.85 -46.66 15.12
C ALA A 153 -19.91 -47.38 15.96
N SER A 154 -19.70 -48.65 16.29
CA SER A 154 -20.52 -49.39 17.26
C SER A 154 -19.72 -50.53 17.90
N SER A 155 -20.04 -50.86 19.16
CA SER A 155 -19.44 -52.01 19.84
C SER A 155 -19.69 -53.34 19.11
N LYS A 156 -20.87 -53.46 18.50
CA LYS A 156 -21.25 -54.62 17.69
C LYS A 156 -20.41 -54.73 16.41
N LEU A 157 -20.14 -53.61 15.72
CA LEU A 157 -19.29 -53.62 14.53
C LEU A 157 -17.85 -54.00 14.88
N MET A 158 -17.32 -53.45 15.97
CA MET A 158 -16.00 -53.81 16.49
C MET A 158 -15.90 -55.31 16.78
N GLN A 159 -16.90 -55.88 17.46
CA GLN A 159 -16.95 -57.32 17.75
C GLN A 159 -17.03 -58.16 16.47
N LEU A 160 -17.89 -57.78 15.51
CA LEU A 160 -17.99 -58.48 14.23
C LEU A 160 -16.67 -58.48 13.46
N ARG A 161 -15.97 -57.34 13.39
CA ARG A 161 -14.66 -57.25 12.72
C ARG A 161 -13.59 -58.08 13.41
N HIS A 162 -13.60 -58.13 14.74
CA HIS A 162 -12.74 -59.03 15.49
C HIS A 162 -13.04 -60.51 15.18
N ASP A 163 -14.32 -60.90 15.18
CA ASP A 163 -14.75 -62.27 14.87
C ASP A 163 -14.40 -62.67 13.42
N ILE A 164 -14.51 -61.73 12.47
CA ILE A 164 -14.10 -61.91 11.06
C ILE A 164 -12.59 -62.20 10.96
N GLN A 165 -11.76 -61.41 11.65
CA GLN A 165 -10.31 -61.61 11.67
C GLN A 165 -9.91 -62.91 12.37
N SER A 166 -10.57 -63.23 13.49
CA SER A 166 -10.33 -64.49 14.22
C SER A 166 -10.67 -65.69 13.34
N ASN A 167 -11.86 -65.71 12.74
CA ASN A 167 -12.32 -66.81 11.91
C ASN A 167 -11.48 -66.93 10.61
N GLU A 168 -11.02 -65.81 10.04
CA GLU A 168 -10.07 -65.83 8.92
C GLU A 168 -8.73 -66.47 9.31
N THR A 169 -8.23 -66.17 10.51
CA THR A 169 -7.00 -66.76 11.03
C THR A 169 -7.16 -68.28 11.22
N ASP A 170 -8.31 -68.72 11.75
CA ASP A 170 -8.63 -70.14 11.89
C ASP A 170 -8.70 -70.85 10.53
N ILE A 171 -9.33 -70.23 9.53
CA ILE A 171 -9.35 -70.76 8.15
C ILE A 171 -7.93 -70.90 7.61
N LYS A 172 -7.09 -69.87 7.73
CA LYS A 172 -5.70 -69.90 7.24
C LYS A 172 -4.88 -70.98 7.94
N ASN A 173 -5.04 -71.15 9.25
CA ASN A 173 -4.34 -72.20 10.01
C ASN A 173 -4.72 -73.59 9.48
N HIS A 174 -6.01 -73.88 9.31
CA HIS A 174 -6.48 -75.14 8.74
C HIS A 174 -6.08 -75.32 7.26
N MET A 175 -6.01 -74.25 6.47
CA MET A 175 -5.58 -74.31 5.08
C MET A 175 -4.07 -74.53 4.92
N ASN A 176 -3.26 -73.99 5.84
CA ASN A 176 -1.80 -74.17 5.84
C ASN A 176 -1.40 -75.64 6.01
N ASP A 177 -2.18 -76.44 6.72
CA ASP A 177 -1.98 -77.90 6.84
C ASP A 177 -2.08 -78.62 5.49
N TYR A 178 -2.86 -78.08 4.54
CA TYR A 178 -3.01 -78.66 3.20
C TYR A 178 -1.93 -78.20 2.23
N ILE A 179 -1.34 -77.03 2.47
CA ILE A 179 -0.34 -76.40 1.60
C ILE A 179 1.09 -76.73 2.05
N SER A 180 1.26 -77.24 3.26
CA SER A 180 2.53 -77.72 3.78
C SER A 180 2.53 -79.25 3.94
N GLY A 181 3.64 -79.90 3.60
CA GLY A 181 3.79 -81.35 3.77
C GLY A 181 3.23 -82.23 2.64
N LYS A 182 2.62 -83.37 2.99
CA LYS A 182 2.32 -84.50 2.09
C LYS A 182 1.20 -84.24 1.06
N HIS A 183 0.45 -83.15 1.22
CA HIS A 183 -0.70 -82.81 0.38
C HIS A 183 -0.35 -81.96 -0.86
N THR A 184 0.83 -81.35 -0.87
CA THR A 184 1.35 -80.49 -1.96
C THR A 184 1.38 -81.16 -3.32
N GLN A 185 1.67 -82.46 -3.38
CA GLN A 185 1.73 -83.21 -4.65
C GLN A 185 0.39 -83.23 -5.42
N TYR A 186 -0.73 -83.06 -4.71
CA TYR A 186 -2.08 -83.05 -5.27
C TYR A 186 -2.55 -81.64 -5.69
N LEU A 187 -1.83 -80.60 -5.29
CA LEU A 187 -2.13 -79.22 -5.61
C LEU A 187 -1.46 -78.80 -6.92
N SER A 188 -2.11 -77.92 -7.68
CA SER A 188 -1.50 -77.25 -8.83
C SER A 188 -0.52 -76.17 -8.37
N GLU A 189 -0.89 -75.43 -7.33
CA GLU A 189 -0.07 -74.40 -6.69
C GLU A 189 -0.17 -74.52 -5.16
N ASN A 190 0.94 -74.33 -4.46
CA ASN A 190 0.98 -74.42 -2.99
C ASN A 190 0.62 -73.07 -2.35
N ILE A 191 -0.56 -72.53 -2.66
CA ILE A 191 -1.08 -71.29 -2.10
C ILE A 191 -2.58 -71.39 -1.81
N VAL A 192 -3.04 -70.70 -0.77
CA VAL A 192 -4.48 -70.50 -0.55
C VAL A 192 -4.94 -69.43 -1.53
N THR A 193 -6.04 -69.69 -2.24
CA THR A 193 -6.65 -68.72 -3.14
C THR A 193 -8.08 -68.41 -2.70
N ILE A 194 -8.63 -67.30 -3.19
CA ILE A 194 -10.01 -66.90 -2.90
C ILE A 194 -10.83 -66.98 -4.20
N ARG A 195 -11.96 -67.70 -4.17
CA ARG A 195 -12.95 -67.77 -5.24
C ARG A 195 -14.33 -67.46 -4.68
N ASP A 196 -15.03 -66.50 -5.29
CA ASP A 196 -16.33 -66.01 -4.83
C ASP A 196 -16.36 -65.64 -3.34
N GLY A 197 -15.25 -65.07 -2.84
CA GLY A 197 -15.09 -64.69 -1.43
C GLY A 197 -14.86 -65.87 -0.46
N ARG A 198 -14.66 -67.09 -0.97
CA ARG A 198 -14.36 -68.29 -0.17
C ARG A 198 -12.91 -68.70 -0.33
N TYR A 199 -12.29 -69.14 0.76
CA TYR A 199 -10.94 -69.71 0.73
C TYR A 199 -10.98 -71.11 0.13
N VAL A 200 -10.17 -71.33 -0.90
CA VAL A 200 -10.13 -72.56 -1.70
C VAL A 200 -8.68 -72.96 -2.04
N LEU A 201 -8.50 -74.25 -2.33
CA LEU A 201 -7.22 -74.83 -2.75
C LEU A 201 -7.26 -75.15 -4.25
N PRO A 202 -6.20 -74.80 -5.02
CA PRO A 202 -6.08 -75.19 -6.41
C PRO A 202 -5.60 -76.63 -6.51
N VAL A 203 -6.51 -77.56 -6.79
CA VAL A 203 -6.28 -79.01 -6.87
C VAL A 203 -6.15 -79.43 -8.34
N LYS A 204 -5.17 -80.28 -8.67
CA LYS A 204 -5.07 -80.87 -10.02
C LYS A 204 -6.32 -81.70 -10.32
N GLN A 205 -6.85 -81.60 -11.53
CA GLN A 205 -8.11 -82.24 -11.93
C GLN A 205 -8.17 -83.75 -11.62
N GLU A 206 -7.04 -84.45 -11.76
CA GLU A 206 -6.87 -85.88 -11.48
C GLU A 206 -7.14 -86.26 -10.01
N TYR A 207 -6.95 -85.31 -9.08
CA TYR A 207 -7.07 -85.51 -7.64
C TYR A 207 -8.30 -84.83 -7.03
N LYS A 208 -9.33 -84.54 -7.84
CA LYS A 208 -10.54 -83.79 -7.42
C LYS A 208 -11.21 -84.28 -6.12
N ASN A 209 -11.19 -85.59 -5.87
CA ASN A 209 -11.88 -86.20 -4.72
C ASN A 209 -10.99 -86.31 -3.47
N LYS A 210 -9.71 -85.89 -3.53
CA LYS A 210 -8.72 -86.20 -2.49
C LYS A 210 -8.96 -85.44 -1.18
N PHE A 211 -9.43 -84.20 -1.27
CA PHE A 211 -9.63 -83.29 -0.14
C PHE A 211 -11.08 -83.26 0.37
N GLY A 212 -12.01 -83.89 -0.37
CA GLY A 212 -13.45 -83.78 -0.12
C GLY A 212 -13.98 -82.35 -0.29
N GLY A 213 -15.26 -82.15 0.02
CA GLY A 213 -15.89 -80.82 -0.01
C GLY A 213 -16.44 -80.42 -1.38
N VAL A 214 -16.45 -79.11 -1.66
CA VAL A 214 -17.20 -78.51 -2.78
C VAL A 214 -16.25 -77.86 -3.78
N VAL A 215 -16.47 -78.13 -5.07
CA VAL A 215 -15.76 -77.44 -6.16
C VAL A 215 -16.50 -76.12 -6.44
N HIS A 216 -15.80 -74.99 -6.33
CA HIS A 216 -16.39 -73.66 -6.59
C HIS A 216 -16.12 -73.16 -7.99
N ASP A 217 -14.96 -73.47 -8.54
CA ASP A 217 -14.54 -72.94 -9.85
C ASP A 217 -13.51 -73.87 -10.53
N GLN A 218 -13.25 -73.65 -11.81
CA GLN A 218 -12.29 -74.40 -12.63
C GLN A 218 -11.44 -73.44 -13.48
N SER A 219 -10.16 -73.74 -13.65
CA SER A 219 -9.27 -72.96 -14.52
C SER A 219 -9.72 -72.98 -15.98
N ALA A 220 -9.37 -71.95 -16.76
CA ALA A 220 -9.71 -71.87 -18.19
C ALA A 220 -9.19 -73.07 -19.01
N SER A 221 -8.08 -73.69 -18.61
CA SER A 221 -7.53 -74.91 -19.21
C SER A 221 -8.23 -76.20 -18.77
N GLY A 222 -9.13 -76.14 -17.79
CA GLY A 222 -9.78 -77.29 -17.16
C GLY A 222 -8.91 -78.07 -16.17
N GLN A 223 -7.59 -77.85 -16.17
CA GLN A 223 -6.62 -78.70 -15.45
C GLN A 223 -6.56 -78.47 -13.94
N THR A 224 -7.04 -77.33 -13.44
CA THR A 224 -7.05 -77.00 -12.00
C THR A 224 -8.48 -76.75 -11.54
N LEU A 225 -8.87 -77.40 -10.44
CA LEU A 225 -10.15 -77.23 -9.77
C LEU A 225 -9.93 -76.48 -8.46
N PHE A 226 -10.76 -75.47 -8.19
CA PHE A 226 -10.72 -74.71 -6.94
C PHE A 226 -11.67 -75.36 -5.93
N VAL A 227 -11.10 -76.11 -4.99
CA VAL A 227 -11.85 -76.95 -4.03
C VAL A 227 -11.84 -76.30 -2.66
N GLU A 228 -13.02 -76.20 -2.04
CA GLU A 228 -13.19 -75.90 -0.61
C GLU A 228 -13.20 -77.23 0.18
N PRO A 229 -12.15 -77.54 0.97
CA PRO A 229 -12.11 -78.77 1.76
C PRO A 229 -13.22 -78.83 2.81
N GLN A 230 -13.66 -80.05 3.13
CA GLN A 230 -14.73 -80.28 4.12
C GLN A 230 -14.40 -79.68 5.50
N ALA A 231 -13.13 -79.70 5.92
CA ALA A 231 -12.68 -79.21 7.23
C ALA A 231 -12.88 -77.70 7.42
N VAL A 232 -12.84 -76.91 6.33
CA VAL A 232 -12.96 -75.45 6.36
C VAL A 232 -14.34 -74.95 5.92
N LEU A 233 -15.20 -75.83 5.39
CA LEU A 233 -16.52 -75.47 4.87
C LEU A 233 -17.40 -74.76 5.91
N VAL A 234 -17.37 -75.22 7.17
CA VAL A 234 -18.10 -74.58 8.27
C VAL A 234 -17.54 -73.18 8.57
N LEU A 235 -16.21 -73.03 8.57
CA LEU A 235 -15.54 -71.76 8.85
C LEU A 235 -15.77 -70.74 7.74
N ASN A 236 -15.71 -71.15 6.47
CA ASN A 236 -16.03 -70.29 5.33
C ASN A 236 -17.50 -69.85 5.33
N ASN A 237 -18.44 -70.75 5.65
CA ASN A 237 -19.85 -70.38 5.80
C ASN A 237 -20.05 -69.39 6.96
N ARG A 238 -19.35 -69.59 8.09
CA ARG A 238 -19.33 -68.63 9.20
C ARG A 238 -18.75 -67.28 8.77
N GLN A 239 -17.67 -67.28 7.99
CA GLN A 239 -17.06 -66.05 7.45
C GLN A 239 -18.06 -65.25 6.62
N GLN A 240 -18.78 -65.92 5.70
CA GLN A 240 -19.78 -65.28 4.87
C GLN A 240 -20.94 -64.70 5.70
N ASN A 241 -21.39 -65.41 6.73
CA ASN A 241 -22.40 -64.91 7.66
C ASN A 241 -21.91 -63.69 8.45
N LEU A 242 -20.68 -63.72 8.97
CA LEU A 242 -20.09 -62.58 9.68
C LEU A 242 -19.95 -61.35 8.77
N LEU A 243 -19.47 -61.52 7.54
CA LEU A 243 -19.41 -60.45 6.54
C LEU A 243 -20.80 -59.91 6.17
N ALA A 244 -21.81 -60.76 6.10
CA ALA A 244 -23.19 -60.32 5.87
C ALA A 244 -23.73 -59.50 7.06
N GLN A 245 -23.47 -59.94 8.29
CA GLN A 245 -23.84 -59.22 9.50
C GLN A 245 -23.10 -57.88 9.63
N GLU A 246 -21.83 -57.83 9.25
CA GLU A 246 -21.04 -56.59 9.19
C GLU A 246 -21.67 -55.60 8.22
N ARG A 247 -22.00 -56.03 7.00
CA ARG A 247 -22.67 -55.17 6.00
C ARG A 247 -24.01 -54.64 6.50
N GLN A 248 -24.80 -55.46 7.17
CA GLN A 248 -26.08 -55.03 7.78
C GLN A 248 -25.86 -54.02 8.91
N GLU A 249 -24.85 -54.24 9.76
CA GLU A 249 -24.50 -53.35 10.85
C GLU A 249 -24.00 -51.99 10.35
N ILE A 250 -23.14 -51.99 9.32
CA ILE A 250 -22.70 -50.78 8.62
C ILE A 250 -23.90 -50.04 8.05
N HIS A 251 -24.80 -50.73 7.34
CA HIS A 251 -25.99 -50.10 6.77
C HIS A 251 -26.89 -49.46 7.84
N ARG A 252 -27.08 -50.13 8.99
CA ARG A 252 -27.80 -49.59 10.15
C ARG A 252 -27.17 -48.29 10.66
N ILE A 253 -25.85 -48.27 10.82
CA ILE A 253 -25.10 -47.08 11.27
C ILE A 253 -25.27 -45.93 10.28
N LEU A 254 -25.17 -46.20 8.97
CA LEU A 254 -25.34 -45.17 7.94
C LEU A 254 -26.76 -44.59 7.93
N ILE A 255 -27.80 -45.39 8.21
CA ILE A 255 -29.17 -44.89 8.39
C ILE A 255 -29.24 -43.92 9.57
N GLU A 256 -28.75 -44.33 10.74
CA GLU A 256 -28.78 -43.50 11.96
C GLU A 256 -28.05 -42.15 11.73
N LEU A 257 -26.87 -42.19 11.12
CA LEU A 257 -26.12 -40.98 10.79
C LEU A 257 -26.82 -40.11 9.74
N SER A 258 -27.50 -40.72 8.76
CA SER A 258 -28.27 -40.01 7.76
C SER A 258 -29.47 -39.28 8.38
N GLU A 259 -30.20 -39.94 9.28
CA GLU A 259 -31.32 -39.33 10.01
C GLU A 259 -30.84 -38.14 10.85
N LEU A 260 -29.71 -38.31 11.56
CA LEU A 260 -29.12 -37.24 12.36
C LEU A 260 -28.66 -36.06 11.49
N ALA A 261 -27.98 -36.32 10.38
CA ALA A 261 -27.59 -35.29 9.42
C ALA A 261 -28.81 -34.59 8.80
N GLY A 262 -29.91 -35.32 8.62
CA GLY A 262 -31.19 -34.81 8.14
C GLY A 262 -31.80 -33.73 9.03
N ALA A 263 -31.52 -33.72 10.34
CA ALA A 263 -31.97 -32.68 11.26
C ALA A 263 -31.24 -31.34 11.07
N TYR A 264 -29.99 -31.38 10.59
CA TYR A 264 -29.08 -30.23 10.50
C TYR A 264 -28.77 -29.78 9.06
N GLN A 265 -29.71 -30.01 8.14
CA GLN A 265 -29.50 -29.72 6.71
C GLN A 265 -29.15 -28.25 6.42
N LYS A 266 -29.75 -27.32 7.17
CA LYS A 266 -29.55 -25.88 6.96
C LYS A 266 -28.14 -25.46 7.36
N GLU A 267 -27.68 -25.95 8.51
CA GLU A 267 -26.36 -25.71 9.08
C GLU A 267 -25.28 -26.27 8.16
N ILE A 268 -25.43 -27.51 7.69
CA ILE A 268 -24.50 -28.14 6.74
C ILE A 268 -24.40 -27.31 5.45
N ASN A 269 -25.53 -26.89 4.89
CA ASN A 269 -25.55 -26.06 3.67
C ASN A 269 -24.90 -24.70 3.90
N ASN A 270 -25.22 -24.04 5.02
CA ASN A 270 -24.67 -22.73 5.36
C ASN A 270 -23.15 -22.79 5.55
N ASN A 271 -22.65 -23.83 6.21
CA ASN A 271 -21.21 -24.08 6.36
C ASN A 271 -20.54 -24.26 5.00
N ALA A 272 -21.09 -25.12 4.13
CA ALA A 272 -20.54 -25.33 2.79
C ALA A 272 -20.49 -24.02 1.99
N LEU A 273 -21.57 -23.22 2.01
CA LEU A 273 -21.62 -21.93 1.33
C LEU A 273 -20.63 -20.91 1.93
N ALA A 274 -20.54 -20.83 3.26
CA ALA A 274 -19.62 -19.92 3.93
C ALA A 274 -18.15 -20.28 3.63
N LEU A 275 -17.79 -21.57 3.71
CA LEU A 275 -16.46 -22.07 3.35
C LEU A 275 -16.12 -21.78 1.88
N THR A 276 -17.06 -22.00 0.95
CA THR A 276 -16.89 -21.63 -0.47
C THR A 276 -16.62 -20.13 -0.65
N GLN A 277 -17.36 -19.26 0.05
CA GLN A 277 -17.14 -17.81 -0.04
C GLN A 277 -15.78 -17.40 0.53
N LEU A 278 -15.39 -17.98 1.68
CA LEU A 278 -14.09 -17.71 2.29
C LEU A 278 -12.93 -18.20 1.40
N ASP A 279 -13.07 -19.35 0.73
CA ASP A 279 -12.10 -19.84 -0.26
C ASP A 279 -11.99 -18.88 -1.46
N PHE A 280 -13.11 -18.46 -2.05
CA PHE A 280 -13.13 -17.51 -3.15
C PHE A 280 -12.44 -16.18 -2.78
N LEU A 281 -12.77 -15.60 -1.63
CA LEU A 281 -12.12 -14.39 -1.15
C LEU A 281 -10.64 -14.64 -0.86
N SER A 282 -10.28 -15.81 -0.32
CA SER A 282 -8.89 -16.16 -0.04
C SER A 282 -8.09 -16.28 -1.34
N ALA A 283 -8.69 -16.79 -2.42
CA ALA A 283 -8.10 -16.79 -3.75
C ALA A 283 -7.72 -15.38 -4.22
N LYS A 284 -8.56 -14.36 -3.97
CA LYS A 284 -8.23 -12.95 -4.27
C LYS A 284 -6.98 -12.48 -3.52
N SER A 285 -6.87 -12.79 -2.23
CA SER A 285 -5.68 -12.45 -1.44
C SER A 285 -4.40 -13.18 -1.91
N LYS A 286 -4.54 -14.44 -2.30
CA LYS A 286 -3.44 -15.24 -2.86
C LYS A 286 -2.99 -14.67 -4.21
N LEU A 287 -3.94 -14.22 -5.04
CA LEU A 287 -3.66 -13.57 -6.31
C LEU A 287 -2.88 -12.28 -6.09
N ALA A 288 -3.34 -11.44 -5.15
CA ALA A 288 -2.65 -10.21 -4.78
C ALA A 288 -1.20 -10.48 -4.34
N LYS A 289 -0.99 -11.48 -3.48
CA LYS A 289 0.35 -11.91 -3.05
C LYS A 289 1.20 -12.42 -4.21
N LYS A 290 0.65 -13.25 -5.10
CA LYS A 290 1.35 -13.81 -6.27
C LYS A 290 1.84 -12.72 -7.22
N MET A 291 1.02 -11.70 -7.45
CA MET A 291 1.32 -10.60 -8.37
C MET A 291 2.13 -9.46 -7.73
N LYS A 292 2.30 -9.49 -6.40
CA LYS A 292 2.76 -8.33 -5.61
C LYS A 292 1.90 -7.10 -5.89
N ALA A 293 0.59 -7.30 -5.86
CA ALA A 293 -0.41 -6.26 -6.03
C ALA A 293 -0.72 -5.60 -4.69
N THR A 294 -1.11 -4.33 -4.73
CA THR A 294 -1.46 -3.52 -3.56
C THR A 294 -2.92 -3.11 -3.61
N GLU A 295 -3.45 -2.76 -2.44
CA GLU A 295 -4.79 -2.18 -2.32
C GLU A 295 -4.87 -0.84 -3.07
N PRO A 296 -5.84 -0.66 -3.98
CA PRO A 296 -6.12 0.65 -4.54
C PRO A 296 -6.94 1.50 -3.56
N VAL A 297 -6.65 2.80 -3.51
CA VAL A 297 -7.48 3.76 -2.79
C VAL A 297 -8.61 4.20 -3.70
N LEU A 298 -9.86 3.90 -3.31
CA LEU A 298 -11.03 4.33 -4.07
C LEU A 298 -11.39 5.79 -3.79
N ASN A 299 -11.77 6.53 -4.81
CA ASN A 299 -12.31 7.89 -4.72
C ASN A 299 -13.59 8.04 -5.56
N GLN A 300 -14.34 9.13 -5.34
CA GLN A 300 -15.54 9.48 -6.10
C GLN A 300 -15.33 10.74 -6.97
N ASP A 301 -14.09 11.23 -7.05
CA ASP A 301 -13.74 12.48 -7.72
C ASP A 301 -13.28 12.24 -9.18
N HIS A 302 -13.53 11.05 -9.72
CA HIS A 302 -13.06 10.60 -11.04
C HIS A 302 -11.54 10.70 -11.23
N ILE A 303 -10.77 10.54 -10.15
CA ILE A 303 -9.31 10.62 -10.16
C ILE A 303 -8.73 9.22 -10.40
N ILE A 304 -7.88 9.12 -11.41
CA ILE A 304 -6.98 7.98 -11.61
C ILE A 304 -5.56 8.44 -11.30
N LYS A 305 -4.89 7.76 -10.37
CA LYS A 305 -3.48 7.99 -10.06
C LYS A 305 -2.78 6.68 -9.76
N LEU A 306 -2.24 6.06 -10.78
CA LEU A 306 -1.49 4.81 -10.70
C LEU A 306 0.00 5.11 -10.56
N ARG A 307 0.60 4.71 -9.44
CA ARG A 307 2.03 4.90 -9.17
C ARG A 307 2.78 3.61 -9.48
N LYS A 308 3.84 3.67 -10.29
CA LYS A 308 4.64 2.51 -10.71
C LYS A 308 3.79 1.30 -11.13
N ALA A 309 2.70 1.54 -11.84
CA ALA A 309 1.82 0.51 -12.37
C ALA A 309 2.57 -0.37 -13.36
N ARG A 310 2.31 -1.67 -13.27
CA ARG A 310 2.88 -2.71 -14.13
C ARG A 310 1.75 -3.48 -14.76
N HIS A 311 1.91 -3.83 -16.02
CA HIS A 311 0.98 -4.74 -16.69
C HIS A 311 1.00 -6.12 -15.98
N PRO A 312 -0.12 -6.61 -15.43
CA PRO A 312 -0.15 -7.80 -14.57
C PRO A 312 0.22 -9.11 -15.29
N LEU A 313 0.02 -9.18 -16.61
CA LEU A 313 0.31 -10.37 -17.43
C LEU A 313 1.74 -10.41 -18.00
N ILE A 314 2.55 -9.37 -17.79
CA ILE A 314 3.94 -9.34 -18.22
C ILE A 314 4.82 -9.76 -17.05
N ASP A 315 5.90 -10.51 -17.31
CA ASP A 315 6.86 -10.94 -16.29
C ASP A 315 7.31 -9.73 -15.42
N PRO A 316 7.12 -9.79 -14.10
CA PRO A 316 7.53 -8.73 -13.16
C PRO A 316 8.99 -8.30 -13.27
N LYS A 317 9.88 -9.16 -13.82
CA LYS A 317 11.30 -8.84 -14.05
C LYS A 317 11.54 -8.06 -15.35
N LYS A 318 10.63 -8.15 -16.32
CA LYS A 318 10.73 -7.52 -17.63
C LYS A 318 9.89 -6.26 -17.74
N VAL A 319 8.74 -6.23 -17.09
CA VAL A 319 7.81 -5.10 -17.14
C VAL A 319 8.42 -3.84 -16.50
N VAL A 320 8.35 -2.73 -17.24
CA VAL A 320 8.80 -1.42 -16.74
C VAL A 320 7.62 -0.75 -16.04
N PRO A 321 7.75 -0.34 -14.76
CA PRO A 321 6.68 0.33 -14.02
C PRO A 321 6.50 1.78 -14.49
N ASN A 322 5.26 2.21 -14.67
CA ASN A 322 4.90 3.54 -15.16
C ASN A 322 3.94 4.28 -14.23
N ASN A 323 4.03 5.61 -14.18
CA ASN A 323 3.04 6.45 -13.51
C ASN A 323 1.97 6.86 -14.52
N ILE A 324 0.70 6.72 -14.18
CA ILE A 324 -0.43 7.11 -15.04
C ILE A 324 -1.39 7.97 -14.19
N GLU A 325 -1.79 9.13 -14.71
CA GLU A 325 -2.66 10.07 -14.00
C GLU A 325 -3.73 10.60 -14.96
N LEU A 326 -4.98 10.71 -14.50
CA LEU A 326 -6.12 11.34 -15.19
C LEU A 326 -7.09 11.90 -14.13
N GLY A 327 -7.88 12.92 -14.49
CA GLY A 327 -8.93 13.49 -13.63
C GLY A 327 -8.48 14.64 -12.72
N THR A 328 -7.18 14.83 -12.52
CA THR A 328 -6.64 15.94 -11.72
C THR A 328 -6.52 17.22 -12.56
N THR A 329 -5.34 17.46 -13.14
CA THR A 329 -5.04 18.62 -13.98
C THR A 329 -5.55 18.47 -15.41
N PHE A 330 -5.70 17.23 -15.89
CA PHE A 330 -6.18 16.89 -17.22
C PHE A 330 -7.07 15.64 -17.19
N ASP A 331 -8.04 15.59 -18.10
CA ASP A 331 -8.93 14.45 -18.31
C ASP A 331 -8.58 13.67 -19.57
N THR A 332 -7.83 14.27 -20.48
CA THR A 332 -7.42 13.67 -21.74
C THR A 332 -5.91 13.55 -21.82
N MET A 333 -5.42 12.35 -22.11
CA MET A 333 -4.00 12.07 -22.31
C MET A 333 -3.75 11.51 -23.71
N LEU A 334 -2.91 12.19 -24.49
CA LEU A 334 -2.44 11.74 -25.80
C LEU A 334 -1.07 11.08 -25.70
N ILE A 335 -1.01 9.78 -25.91
CA ILE A 335 0.23 9.00 -25.86
C ILE A 335 0.83 8.88 -27.25
N THR A 336 2.05 9.37 -27.41
CA THR A 336 2.79 9.42 -28.66
C THR A 336 4.09 8.61 -28.60
N GLY A 337 4.64 8.26 -29.76
CA GLY A 337 5.88 7.48 -29.87
C GLY A 337 5.78 6.32 -30.86
N PRO A 338 6.89 5.59 -31.11
CA PRO A 338 6.89 4.45 -32.01
C PRO A 338 6.00 3.32 -31.48
N ASN A 339 5.42 2.50 -32.37
CA ASN A 339 4.48 1.42 -32.00
C ASN A 339 5.16 0.39 -31.09
N THR A 340 6.45 0.12 -31.31
CA THR A 340 7.30 -0.74 -30.46
C THR A 340 7.62 -0.14 -29.08
N GLY A 341 7.21 1.11 -28.82
CA GLY A 341 7.48 1.85 -27.59
C GLY A 341 6.61 1.46 -26.40
N GLY A 342 5.54 0.68 -26.59
CA GLY A 342 4.64 0.22 -25.51
C GLY A 342 3.40 1.10 -25.26
N LYS A 343 2.97 1.87 -26.27
CA LYS A 343 1.75 2.71 -26.23
C LYS A 343 0.49 1.88 -25.88
N THR A 344 0.20 0.86 -26.69
CA THR A 344 -0.92 -0.07 -26.49
C THR A 344 -0.87 -0.78 -25.13
N ILE A 345 0.32 -1.20 -24.69
CA ILE A 345 0.51 -1.85 -23.38
C ILE A 345 0.16 -0.89 -22.25
N THR A 346 0.45 0.41 -22.40
CA THR A 346 0.10 1.43 -21.40
C THR A 346 -1.41 1.59 -21.29
N LEU A 347 -2.13 1.68 -22.41
CA LEU A 347 -3.60 1.69 -22.42
C LEU A 347 -4.18 0.42 -21.80
N LYS A 348 -3.70 -0.76 -22.20
CA LYS A 348 -4.13 -2.04 -21.63
C LYS A 348 -3.86 -2.11 -20.12
N THR A 349 -2.72 -1.58 -19.65
CA THR A 349 -2.41 -1.53 -18.22
C THR A 349 -3.42 -0.67 -17.47
N LEU A 350 -3.74 0.52 -17.99
CA LEU A 350 -4.75 1.40 -17.37
C LEU A 350 -6.12 0.71 -17.29
N GLY A 351 -6.62 0.21 -18.42
CA GLY A 351 -7.93 -0.47 -18.48
C GLY A 351 -7.99 -1.73 -17.62
N LEU A 352 -6.98 -2.60 -17.71
CA LEU A 352 -6.98 -3.87 -16.98
C LEU A 352 -6.91 -3.66 -15.46
N LEU A 353 -6.11 -2.70 -14.98
CA LEU A 353 -6.07 -2.37 -13.56
C LEU A 353 -7.38 -1.75 -13.07
N GLN A 354 -8.05 -0.96 -13.90
CA GLN A 354 -9.39 -0.45 -13.61
C GLN A 354 -10.42 -1.60 -13.47
N LEU A 355 -10.46 -2.53 -14.42
CA LEU A 355 -11.33 -3.72 -14.37
C LEU A 355 -11.06 -4.56 -13.12
N MET A 356 -9.79 -4.77 -12.78
CA MET A 356 -9.39 -5.50 -11.58
C MET A 356 -9.91 -4.82 -10.31
N ALA A 357 -9.74 -3.50 -10.19
CA ALA A 357 -10.22 -2.75 -9.04
C ALA A 357 -11.75 -2.83 -8.90
N GLN A 358 -12.50 -2.63 -9.99
CA GLN A 358 -13.97 -2.75 -10.02
C GLN A 358 -14.48 -4.19 -9.79
N ALA A 359 -13.63 -5.21 -9.93
CA ALA A 359 -13.93 -6.58 -9.51
C ALA A 359 -13.58 -6.88 -8.03
N GLY A 360 -13.08 -5.87 -7.32
CA GLY A 360 -12.58 -5.97 -5.96
C GLY A 360 -11.27 -6.76 -5.83
N LEU A 361 -10.42 -6.72 -6.87
CA LEU A 361 -9.07 -7.28 -6.86
C LEU A 361 -8.06 -6.15 -6.58
N PHE A 362 -6.94 -6.52 -5.96
CA PHE A 362 -5.81 -5.61 -5.80
C PHE A 362 -5.07 -5.41 -7.13
N ILE A 363 -4.41 -4.27 -7.29
CA ILE A 363 -3.80 -3.85 -8.55
C ILE A 363 -2.27 -3.91 -8.49
N THR A 364 -1.60 -4.18 -9.62
CA THR A 364 -0.14 -4.21 -9.70
C THR A 364 0.48 -2.82 -9.82
N ALA A 365 0.22 -1.98 -8.81
CA ALA A 365 0.78 -0.64 -8.64
C ALA A 365 1.42 -0.48 -7.25
N GLU A 366 1.99 0.68 -6.97
CA GLU A 366 2.53 1.04 -5.66
C GLU A 366 1.42 1.54 -4.73
N GLU A 367 1.63 1.38 -3.42
CA GLU A 367 0.69 1.78 -2.38
C GLU A 367 0.33 3.28 -2.47
N GLY A 368 -0.93 3.60 -2.20
CA GLY A 368 -1.47 4.95 -2.37
C GLY A 368 -1.82 5.31 -3.82
N SER A 369 -1.83 4.32 -4.74
CA SER A 369 -2.46 4.46 -6.05
C SER A 369 -3.97 4.62 -5.90
N GLN A 370 -4.58 5.51 -6.70
CA GLN A 370 -5.98 5.88 -6.60
C GLN A 370 -6.74 5.51 -7.88
N LEU A 371 -7.96 5.02 -7.72
CA LEU A 371 -8.90 4.75 -8.81
C LEU A 371 -10.31 5.18 -8.39
N THR A 372 -11.14 5.54 -9.36
CA THR A 372 -12.58 5.73 -9.17
C THR A 372 -13.32 4.46 -9.60
N VAL A 373 -14.63 4.41 -9.39
CA VAL A 373 -15.50 3.42 -10.04
C VAL A 373 -16.20 4.12 -11.21
N PHE A 374 -16.01 3.60 -12.42
CA PHE A 374 -16.66 4.11 -13.63
C PHE A 374 -17.93 3.29 -13.92
N ASN A 375 -18.90 3.92 -14.58
CA ASN A 375 -20.10 3.26 -15.05
C ASN A 375 -19.76 2.30 -16.18
N GLU A 376 -19.11 2.80 -17.23
CA GLU A 376 -18.58 2.02 -18.33
C GLU A 376 -17.09 2.34 -18.60
N ILE A 377 -16.39 1.34 -19.11
CA ILE A 377 -15.03 1.50 -19.63
C ILE A 377 -15.11 1.14 -21.09
N TYR A 378 -14.89 2.09 -21.99
CA TYR A 378 -14.84 1.88 -23.43
C TYR A 378 -13.41 1.62 -23.90
N ALA A 379 -13.23 0.64 -24.78
CA ALA A 379 -11.93 0.31 -25.35
C ALA A 379 -12.04 -0.04 -26.83
N ASP A 380 -11.30 0.71 -27.64
CA ASP A 380 -10.96 0.30 -29.00
C ASP A 380 -9.45 0.09 -29.12
N ILE A 381 -9.03 -1.16 -28.87
CA ILE A 381 -7.63 -1.59 -28.80
C ILE A 381 -7.53 -2.87 -29.64
N GLY A 382 -6.65 -2.92 -30.63
CA GLY A 382 -6.55 -4.07 -31.55
C GLY A 382 -5.31 -4.04 -32.45
N ASP A 383 -4.98 -5.20 -33.03
CA ASP A 383 -3.85 -5.38 -33.95
C ASP A 383 -4.29 -5.10 -35.40
N GLU A 384 -3.84 -4.00 -35.98
CA GLU A 384 -4.06 -3.66 -37.40
C GLU A 384 -3.27 -4.56 -38.40
N GLN A 385 -2.65 -5.65 -37.94
CA GLN A 385 -1.67 -6.41 -38.73
C GLN A 385 -2.22 -7.64 -39.48
N SER A 386 -3.53 -7.90 -39.48
CA SER A 386 -4.10 -8.93 -40.37
C SER A 386 -4.31 -8.38 -41.78
N ILE A 387 -3.42 -8.75 -42.71
CA ILE A 387 -3.41 -8.34 -44.13
C ILE A 387 -4.73 -8.70 -44.87
N GLU A 388 -5.56 -9.59 -44.31
CA GLU A 388 -6.75 -10.13 -44.98
C GLU A 388 -8.01 -9.23 -44.92
N GLN A 389 -7.98 -8.06 -44.26
CA GLN A 389 -9.18 -7.28 -43.92
C GLN A 389 -9.07 -5.73 -43.97
N SER A 390 -8.28 -5.17 -44.88
CA SER A 390 -7.89 -3.74 -44.84
C SER A 390 -9.01 -2.69 -45.01
N LEU A 391 -10.23 -3.04 -45.44
CA LEU A 391 -11.40 -2.11 -45.47
C LEU A 391 -12.39 -2.34 -44.32
N SER A 392 -12.45 -3.56 -43.81
CA SER A 392 -13.35 -3.93 -42.71
C SER A 392 -12.81 -3.50 -41.34
N THR A 393 -11.50 -3.29 -41.19
CA THR A 393 -10.88 -2.79 -39.95
C THR A 393 -11.20 -1.32 -39.71
N PHE A 394 -10.90 -0.41 -40.63
CA PHE A 394 -11.21 1.03 -40.47
C PHE A 394 -12.69 1.28 -40.20
N SER A 395 -13.57 0.66 -40.99
CA SER A 395 -15.02 0.78 -40.81
C SER A 395 -15.50 0.24 -39.45
N SER A 396 -14.91 -0.86 -38.97
CA SER A 396 -15.22 -1.40 -37.64
C SER A 396 -14.70 -0.52 -36.50
N HIS A 397 -13.52 0.10 -36.66
CA HIS A 397 -12.98 1.06 -35.70
C HIS A 397 -13.88 2.30 -35.63
N MET A 398 -14.29 2.84 -36.77
CA MET A 398 -15.21 3.97 -36.83
C MET A 398 -16.59 3.65 -36.26
N ASP A 399 -17.19 2.49 -36.59
CA ASP A 399 -18.46 2.06 -35.99
C ASP A 399 -18.35 1.93 -34.46
N GLN A 400 -17.22 1.43 -33.95
CA GLN A 400 -16.97 1.37 -32.52
C GLN A 400 -16.82 2.75 -31.89
N ILE A 401 -16.09 3.68 -32.53
CA ILE A 401 -15.94 5.05 -32.05
C ILE A 401 -17.28 5.80 -32.05
N ILE A 402 -18.08 5.67 -33.11
CA ILE A 402 -19.43 6.26 -33.18
C ILE A 402 -20.29 5.74 -32.02
N LYS A 403 -20.22 4.43 -31.72
CA LYS A 403 -20.91 3.85 -30.56
C LYS A 403 -20.42 4.41 -29.23
N ILE A 404 -19.13 4.69 -29.08
CA ILE A 404 -18.57 5.31 -27.87
C ILE A 404 -19.11 6.75 -27.75
N MET A 405 -18.97 7.57 -28.79
CA MET A 405 -19.41 8.97 -28.80
C MET A 405 -20.90 9.11 -28.46
N ASN A 406 -21.74 8.19 -28.94
CA ASN A 406 -23.18 8.24 -28.69
C ASN A 406 -23.60 7.86 -27.26
N ASN A 407 -22.75 7.20 -26.48
CA ASN A 407 -23.12 6.65 -25.17
C ASN A 407 -22.26 7.15 -24.00
N VAL A 408 -21.09 7.73 -24.26
CA VAL A 408 -20.13 8.12 -23.23
C VAL A 408 -20.65 9.28 -22.38
N THR A 409 -20.40 9.19 -21.08
CA THR A 409 -20.76 10.17 -20.04
C THR A 409 -19.53 10.60 -19.23
N GLU A 410 -19.71 11.55 -18.31
CA GLU A 410 -18.61 12.04 -17.44
C GLU A 410 -18.04 10.96 -16.51
N ASP A 411 -18.86 9.95 -16.19
CA ASP A 411 -18.56 8.84 -15.28
C ASP A 411 -17.91 7.64 -16.00
N ASP A 412 -17.36 7.84 -17.21
CA ASP A 412 -16.80 6.78 -18.04
C ASP A 412 -15.30 6.96 -18.34
N LEU A 413 -14.65 5.84 -18.65
CA LEU A 413 -13.26 5.78 -19.12
C LEU A 413 -13.20 5.34 -20.58
N VAL A 414 -12.55 6.12 -21.44
CA VAL A 414 -12.39 5.84 -22.87
C VAL A 414 -10.92 5.58 -23.21
N LEU A 415 -10.64 4.42 -23.81
CA LEU A 415 -9.33 3.99 -24.26
C LEU A 415 -9.35 3.76 -25.77
N ILE A 416 -8.59 4.54 -26.55
CA ILE A 416 -8.54 4.39 -28.02
C ILE A 416 -7.10 4.24 -28.48
N ASP A 417 -6.81 3.14 -29.17
CA ASP A 417 -5.52 2.91 -29.80
C ASP A 417 -5.55 3.44 -31.25
N GLU A 418 -4.55 4.24 -31.61
CA GLU A 418 -4.30 4.76 -32.96
C GLU A 418 -5.51 5.47 -33.60
N LEU A 419 -6.11 6.42 -32.88
CA LEU A 419 -7.27 7.17 -33.36
C LEU A 419 -6.99 7.85 -34.72
N GLY A 420 -7.83 7.54 -35.71
CA GLY A 420 -7.77 8.10 -37.07
C GLY A 420 -6.87 7.33 -38.04
N ALA A 421 -6.23 6.24 -37.62
CA ALA A 421 -5.38 5.40 -38.46
C ALA A 421 -6.15 4.70 -39.59
N GLY A 422 -5.43 4.24 -40.64
CA GLY A 422 -6.00 3.45 -41.73
C GLY A 422 -6.63 4.25 -42.89
N THR A 423 -6.48 5.58 -42.92
CA THR A 423 -6.92 6.47 -44.01
C THR A 423 -5.81 7.46 -44.40
N ASP A 424 -6.12 8.38 -45.33
CA ASP A 424 -5.25 9.51 -45.67
C ASP A 424 -4.80 10.27 -44.39
N PRO A 425 -3.49 10.55 -44.20
CA PRO A 425 -2.99 11.16 -42.97
C PRO A 425 -3.62 12.52 -42.63
N GLU A 426 -3.87 13.38 -43.61
CA GLU A 426 -4.45 14.71 -43.37
C GLU A 426 -5.92 14.61 -42.97
N GLU A 427 -6.68 13.75 -43.66
CA GLU A 427 -8.07 13.47 -43.32
C GLU A 427 -8.20 12.78 -41.96
N GLY A 428 -7.34 11.80 -41.68
CA GLY A 428 -7.30 11.02 -40.44
C GLY A 428 -6.97 11.88 -39.22
N ALA A 429 -5.97 12.77 -39.33
CA ALA A 429 -5.63 13.72 -38.28
C ALA A 429 -6.76 14.71 -37.99
N SER A 430 -7.38 15.26 -39.05
CA SER A 430 -8.50 16.20 -38.93
C SER A 430 -9.72 15.55 -38.26
N LEU A 431 -10.06 14.33 -38.68
CA LEU A 431 -11.15 13.55 -38.10
C LEU A 431 -10.87 13.20 -36.62
N ALA A 432 -9.65 12.78 -36.30
CA ALA A 432 -9.26 12.46 -34.93
C ALA A 432 -9.37 13.68 -33.99
N ILE A 433 -8.96 14.87 -34.47
CA ILE A 433 -9.12 16.13 -33.71
C ILE A 433 -10.59 16.43 -33.45
N ALA A 434 -11.46 16.28 -34.46
CA ALA A 434 -12.90 16.52 -34.33
C ALA A 434 -13.55 15.55 -33.32
N ILE A 435 -13.22 14.26 -33.40
CA ILE A 435 -13.70 13.23 -32.47
C ILE A 435 -13.24 13.54 -31.04
N LEU A 436 -11.98 13.94 -30.83
CA LEU A 436 -11.47 14.28 -29.50
C LEU A 436 -12.14 15.53 -28.92
N ASP A 437 -12.41 16.54 -29.73
CA ASP A 437 -13.12 17.74 -29.29
C ASP A 437 -14.56 17.44 -28.88
N ASP A 438 -15.23 16.50 -29.55
CA ASP A 438 -16.57 16.04 -29.18
C ASP A 438 -16.53 15.22 -27.87
N LEU A 439 -15.69 14.19 -27.80
CA LEU A 439 -15.54 13.36 -26.60
C LEU A 439 -15.16 14.19 -25.36
N ARG A 440 -14.31 15.21 -25.51
CA ARG A 440 -13.92 16.07 -24.38
C ARG A 440 -15.05 16.91 -23.82
N GLN A 441 -16.10 17.21 -24.60
CA GLN A 441 -17.26 17.93 -24.08
C GLN A 441 -18.02 17.11 -23.03
N THR A 442 -17.90 15.79 -23.06
CA THR A 442 -18.52 14.88 -22.08
C THR A 442 -17.79 14.84 -20.74
N GLN A 443 -16.58 15.41 -20.64
CA GLN A 443 -15.72 15.39 -19.43
C GLN A 443 -15.26 14.00 -18.96
N ALA A 444 -15.51 12.97 -19.77
CA ALA A 444 -15.01 11.60 -19.59
C ALA A 444 -13.49 11.55 -19.46
N LYS A 445 -12.97 10.49 -18.83
CA LYS A 445 -11.52 10.25 -18.76
C LYS A 445 -11.09 9.55 -20.02
N ILE A 446 -10.16 10.16 -20.77
CA ILE A 446 -9.82 9.73 -22.12
C ILE A 446 -8.31 9.50 -22.19
N ALA A 447 -7.89 8.30 -22.57
CA ALA A 447 -6.52 8.00 -22.92
C ALA A 447 -6.48 7.47 -24.35
N ILE A 448 -5.73 8.15 -25.21
CA ILE A 448 -5.60 7.74 -26.60
C ILE A 448 -4.13 7.60 -27.00
N THR A 449 -3.88 6.76 -28.00
CA THR A 449 -2.58 6.73 -28.67
C THR A 449 -2.73 7.28 -30.09
N THR A 450 -1.66 7.89 -30.61
CA THR A 450 -1.64 8.39 -31.98
C THR A 450 -0.23 8.40 -32.54
N HIS A 451 -0.13 8.37 -33.86
CA HIS A 451 1.09 8.58 -34.62
C HIS A 451 1.10 9.94 -35.35
N TYR A 452 -0.02 10.67 -35.35
CA TYR A 452 -0.18 11.94 -36.05
C TYR A 452 0.54 13.10 -35.34
N PRO A 453 1.44 13.83 -36.03
CA PRO A 453 2.10 15.02 -35.48
C PRO A 453 1.12 16.13 -35.05
N GLU A 454 0.02 16.32 -35.77
CA GLU A 454 -1.00 17.35 -35.55
C GLU A 454 -1.66 17.20 -34.17
N LEU A 455 -1.84 15.95 -33.71
CA LEU A 455 -2.39 15.66 -32.39
C LEU A 455 -1.40 15.97 -31.25
N LYS A 456 -0.09 16.12 -31.53
CA LYS A 456 0.87 16.62 -30.52
C LYS A 456 0.61 18.07 -30.17
N LEU A 457 0.26 18.90 -31.16
CA LEU A 457 -0.11 20.30 -30.92
C LEU A 457 -1.45 20.40 -30.18
N TYR A 458 -2.38 19.51 -30.53
CA TYR A 458 -3.67 19.40 -29.86
C TYR A 458 -3.52 19.25 -28.34
N GLY A 459 -2.63 18.35 -27.88
CA GLY A 459 -2.42 18.09 -26.46
C GLY A 459 -1.85 19.26 -25.65
N TYR A 460 -1.31 20.29 -26.31
CA TYR A 460 -0.78 21.49 -25.66
C TYR A 460 -1.78 22.65 -25.68
N ASN A 461 -2.49 22.83 -26.80
CA ASN A 461 -3.35 24.00 -27.02
C ASN A 461 -4.74 23.87 -26.36
N ARG A 462 -5.14 22.66 -25.96
CA ARG A 462 -6.46 22.39 -25.40
C ARG A 462 -6.42 22.24 -23.87
N LYS A 463 -7.36 22.90 -23.19
CA LYS A 463 -7.47 22.85 -21.72
C LYS A 463 -7.76 21.43 -21.23
N ARG A 464 -7.22 21.06 -20.07
CA ARG A 464 -7.40 19.74 -19.44
C ARG A 464 -7.01 18.57 -20.37
N THR A 465 -6.08 18.83 -21.28
CA THR A 465 -5.45 17.85 -22.14
C THR A 465 -3.94 17.86 -21.88
N THR A 466 -3.30 16.70 -21.93
CA THR A 466 -1.85 16.60 -21.88
C THR A 466 -1.32 15.68 -22.96
N ASN A 467 -0.10 15.97 -23.42
CA ASN A 467 0.70 14.98 -24.14
C ASN A 467 1.38 14.03 -23.17
N ALA A 468 1.64 12.83 -23.64
CA ALA A 468 2.54 11.87 -23.04
C ALA A 468 3.33 11.16 -24.15
N SER A 469 4.51 10.64 -23.83
CA SER A 469 5.31 9.89 -24.79
C SER A 469 6.04 8.71 -24.17
N MET A 470 6.28 7.69 -25.00
CA MET A 470 7.15 6.57 -24.63
C MET A 470 8.61 6.94 -24.87
N GLU A 471 9.44 6.89 -23.82
CA GLU A 471 10.85 7.25 -23.87
C GLU A 471 11.66 6.23 -24.68
N PHE A 472 12.49 6.73 -25.61
CA PHE A 472 13.33 5.95 -26.50
C PHE A 472 14.81 6.27 -26.28
N ASP A 473 15.64 5.24 -26.04
CA ASP A 473 17.09 5.42 -25.89
C ASP A 473 17.76 5.41 -27.26
N LEU A 474 18.08 6.62 -27.77
CA LEU A 474 18.76 6.79 -29.05
C LEU A 474 20.12 6.06 -29.07
N LYS A 475 20.89 6.05 -27.97
CA LYS A 475 22.22 5.42 -27.96
C LYS A 475 22.13 3.90 -28.12
N LYS A 476 21.11 3.28 -27.54
CA LYS A 476 20.88 1.83 -27.63
C LYS A 476 19.97 1.43 -28.77
N LEU A 477 19.34 2.39 -29.46
CA LEU A 477 18.27 2.17 -30.44
C LEU A 477 17.14 1.27 -29.90
N ALA A 478 16.79 1.44 -28.62
CA ALA A 478 15.83 0.57 -27.95
C ALA A 478 14.78 1.39 -27.17
N PRO A 479 13.51 0.96 -27.19
CA PRO A 479 12.48 1.55 -26.33
C PRO A 479 12.81 1.28 -24.85
N THR A 480 12.64 2.29 -24.00
CA THR A 480 12.81 2.13 -22.54
C THR A 480 11.51 1.74 -21.85
N TYR A 481 10.39 1.78 -22.58
CA TYR A 481 9.02 1.53 -22.11
C TYR A 481 8.57 2.44 -20.95
N ARG A 482 9.25 3.57 -20.73
CA ARG A 482 8.87 4.56 -19.72
C ARG A 482 7.93 5.61 -20.32
N LEU A 483 6.80 5.83 -19.67
CA LEU A 483 5.84 6.87 -20.01
C LEU A 483 6.30 8.21 -19.40
N ARG A 484 6.39 9.24 -20.23
CA ARG A 484 6.70 10.62 -19.84
C ARG A 484 5.47 11.50 -20.08
N ILE A 485 4.80 11.89 -19.01
CA ILE A 485 3.62 12.77 -19.06
C ILE A 485 4.09 14.23 -19.17
N GLY A 486 3.41 15.00 -20.02
CA GLY A 486 3.72 16.41 -20.31
C GLY A 486 4.71 16.60 -21.47
N ILE A 487 5.35 15.53 -21.94
CA ILE A 487 6.37 15.59 -22.99
C ILE A 487 5.84 14.94 -24.27
N PRO A 488 5.63 15.69 -25.37
CA PRO A 488 5.31 15.11 -26.67
C PRO A 488 6.50 14.33 -27.23
N GLY A 489 6.26 13.20 -27.90
CA GLY A 489 7.31 12.35 -28.46
C GLY A 489 7.92 12.93 -29.73
N GLN A 490 9.24 12.84 -29.88
CA GLN A 490 9.95 13.22 -31.11
C GLN A 490 9.91 12.10 -32.15
N SER A 491 9.83 12.48 -33.43
CA SER A 491 9.94 11.53 -34.55
C SER A 491 11.42 11.25 -34.83
N ASN A 492 11.96 10.17 -34.25
CA ASN A 492 13.39 9.86 -34.29
C ASN A 492 13.86 9.11 -35.56
N ALA A 493 13.05 9.09 -36.63
CA ALA A 493 13.29 8.26 -37.81
C ALA A 493 14.67 8.51 -38.45
N PHE A 494 15.07 9.78 -38.59
CA PHE A 494 16.37 10.13 -39.17
C PHE A 494 17.56 9.77 -38.28
N ALA A 495 17.44 9.97 -36.96
CA ALA A 495 18.49 9.59 -36.01
C ALA A 495 18.68 8.06 -35.99
N ILE A 496 17.58 7.31 -36.06
CA ILE A 496 17.60 5.85 -36.18
C ILE A 496 18.23 5.42 -37.51
N ALA A 497 17.81 6.01 -38.63
CA ALA A 497 18.34 5.67 -39.95
C ALA A 497 19.85 5.92 -40.04
N HIS A 498 20.32 7.06 -39.53
CA HIS A 498 21.75 7.38 -39.45
C HIS A 498 22.52 6.35 -38.61
N GLN A 499 22.00 5.99 -37.43
CA GLN A 499 22.66 5.05 -36.53
C GLN A 499 22.61 3.59 -37.00
N LEU A 500 21.67 3.24 -37.88
CA LEU A 500 21.63 1.97 -38.61
C LEU A 500 22.59 1.94 -39.82
N GLY A 501 23.32 3.03 -40.08
CA GLY A 501 24.33 3.12 -41.13
C GLY A 501 23.81 3.65 -42.47
N MET A 502 22.63 4.30 -42.49
CA MET A 502 22.17 5.00 -43.69
C MET A 502 23.12 6.16 -44.02
N ASN A 503 23.43 6.31 -45.31
CA ASN A 503 24.32 7.37 -45.78
C ASN A 503 23.78 8.76 -45.37
N GLU A 504 24.63 9.56 -44.72
CA GLU A 504 24.32 10.90 -44.23
C GLU A 504 23.71 11.79 -45.32
N ALA A 505 24.24 11.72 -46.55
CA ALA A 505 23.72 12.49 -47.68
C ALA A 505 22.28 12.12 -48.09
N VAL A 506 21.81 10.90 -47.78
CA VAL A 506 20.41 10.48 -48.01
C VAL A 506 19.52 10.99 -46.88
N VAL A 507 20.01 10.91 -45.64
CA VAL A 507 19.28 11.41 -44.45
C VAL A 507 19.10 12.93 -44.54
N ASP A 508 20.13 13.67 -44.97
CA ASP A 508 20.06 15.12 -45.12
C ASP A 508 19.12 15.53 -46.25
N LYS A 509 19.19 14.87 -47.41
CA LYS A 509 18.20 15.10 -48.49
C LYS A 509 16.76 14.79 -48.06
N ALA A 510 16.56 13.74 -47.27
CA ALA A 510 15.23 13.40 -46.75
C ALA A 510 14.74 14.42 -45.72
N ARG A 511 15.65 15.04 -44.95
CA ARG A 511 15.34 16.13 -44.01
C ARG A 511 14.93 17.41 -44.77
N ASP A 512 15.61 17.71 -45.88
CA ASP A 512 15.30 18.87 -46.72
C ASP A 512 13.95 18.73 -47.47
N LEU A 513 13.44 17.50 -47.63
CA LEU A 513 12.15 17.22 -48.26
C LEU A 513 10.95 17.32 -47.31
N MET A 514 11.16 17.46 -46.00
CA MET A 514 10.06 17.74 -45.06
C MET A 514 9.58 19.18 -45.23
N ASN A 515 8.26 19.38 -45.32
CA ASN A 515 7.63 20.69 -45.44
C ASN A 515 8.09 21.65 -44.31
N ASP A 516 8.28 22.93 -44.65
CA ASP A 516 8.75 23.96 -43.70
C ASP A 516 7.85 24.11 -42.47
N GLU A 517 6.53 23.89 -42.60
CA GLU A 517 5.57 23.95 -41.49
C GLU A 517 5.76 22.80 -40.47
N ASP A 518 6.00 21.58 -40.95
CA ASP A 518 6.32 20.43 -40.09
C ASP A 518 7.68 20.60 -39.40
N SER A 519 8.63 21.23 -40.10
CA SER A 519 9.96 21.55 -39.56
C SER A 519 9.84 22.50 -38.37
N ASP A 520 9.00 23.54 -38.46
CA ASP A 520 8.83 24.53 -37.39
C ASP A 520 8.05 24.00 -36.18
N ILE A 521 7.04 23.15 -36.40
CA ILE A 521 6.34 22.44 -35.32
C ILE A 521 7.31 21.52 -34.57
N ASN A 522 8.13 20.75 -35.29
CA ASN A 522 9.11 19.86 -34.68
C ASN A 522 10.20 20.63 -33.91
N LYS A 523 10.69 21.77 -34.42
CA LYS A 523 11.62 22.66 -33.69
C LYS A 523 11.00 23.23 -32.42
N MET A 524 9.71 23.61 -32.45
CA MET A 524 9.01 24.07 -31.25
C MET A 524 8.88 22.95 -30.22
N ILE A 525 8.52 21.74 -30.66
CA ILE A 525 8.47 20.54 -29.82
C ILE A 525 9.85 20.24 -29.22
N GLU A 526 10.93 20.36 -29.99
CA GLU A 526 12.30 20.15 -29.53
C GLU A 526 12.73 21.15 -28.46
N ARG A 527 12.43 22.45 -28.64
CA ARG A 527 12.70 23.45 -27.60
C ARG A 527 11.90 23.18 -26.33
N LEU A 528 10.63 22.77 -26.46
CA LEU A 528 9.78 22.44 -25.33
C LEU A 528 10.26 21.18 -24.61
N THR A 529 10.67 20.14 -25.34
CA THR A 529 11.20 18.91 -24.73
C THR A 529 12.51 19.18 -24.00
N GLU A 530 13.41 20.01 -24.55
CA GLU A 530 14.62 20.45 -23.87
C GLU A 530 14.31 21.23 -22.59
N GLN A 531 13.40 22.20 -22.64
CA GLN A 531 12.99 22.97 -21.46
C GLN A 531 12.35 22.08 -20.39
N THR A 532 11.46 21.16 -20.80
CA THR A 532 10.77 20.25 -19.86
C THR A 532 11.76 19.28 -19.22
N LYS A 533 12.70 18.73 -20.00
CA LYS A 533 13.76 17.84 -19.49
C LYS A 533 14.70 18.57 -18.54
N ALA A 534 15.08 19.82 -18.84
CA ALA A 534 15.88 20.65 -17.95
C ALA A 534 15.14 20.95 -16.64
N ALA A 535 13.83 21.23 -16.71
CA ALA A 535 12.99 21.44 -15.55
C ALA A 535 12.85 20.17 -14.69
N GLU A 536 12.67 18.99 -15.29
CA GLU A 536 12.64 17.71 -14.58
C GLU A 536 13.97 17.43 -13.87
N GLN A 537 15.10 17.60 -14.56
CA GLN A 537 16.43 17.40 -13.96
C GLN A 537 16.68 18.36 -12.80
N LEU A 538 16.28 19.63 -12.95
CA LEU A 538 16.36 20.62 -11.88
C LEU A 538 15.48 20.21 -10.70
N HIS A 539 14.25 19.76 -10.96
CA HIS A 539 13.32 19.29 -9.93
C HIS A 539 13.87 18.07 -9.17
N GLU A 540 14.44 17.09 -9.87
CA GLU A 540 15.03 15.91 -9.27
C GLU A 540 16.26 16.27 -8.41
N THR A 541 17.10 17.18 -8.90
CA THR A 541 18.24 17.72 -8.15
C THR A 541 17.77 18.46 -6.89
N LEU A 542 16.75 19.31 -7.01
CA LEU A 542 16.16 20.02 -5.86
C LEU A 542 15.59 19.05 -4.84
N LYS A 543 14.89 18.00 -5.28
CA LYS A 543 14.34 16.97 -4.39
C LYS A 543 15.44 16.25 -3.63
N GLN A 544 16.51 15.83 -4.30
CA GLN A 544 17.67 15.22 -3.65
C GLN A 544 18.32 16.16 -2.63
N ASN A 545 18.48 17.44 -2.96
CA ASN A 545 19.03 18.43 -2.03
C ASN A 545 18.14 18.63 -0.79
N VAL A 546 16.81 18.60 -0.97
CA VAL A 546 15.85 18.68 0.14
C VAL A 546 15.93 17.44 1.02
N ASP A 547 15.94 16.24 0.44
CA ASP A 547 16.05 14.98 1.19
C ASP A 547 17.39 14.89 1.97
N GLN A 548 18.49 15.33 1.35
CA GLN A 548 19.79 15.46 2.02
C GLN A 548 19.75 16.47 3.17
N SER A 549 19.10 17.63 2.97
CA SER A 549 18.96 18.65 4.01
C SER A 549 18.13 18.15 5.20
N ILE A 550 17.04 17.42 4.95
CA ILE A 550 16.22 16.78 5.99
C ILE A 550 17.05 15.75 6.76
N THR A 551 17.81 14.91 6.05
CA THR A 551 18.67 13.89 6.66
C THR A 551 19.77 14.51 7.52
N LEU A 552 20.46 15.52 7.00
CA LEU A 552 21.51 16.26 7.72
C LEU A 552 20.95 16.95 8.96
N LYS A 553 19.78 17.57 8.85
CA LYS A 553 19.08 18.18 10.00
C LYS A 553 18.81 17.14 11.08
N ARG A 554 18.33 15.94 10.71
CA ARG A 554 18.07 14.85 11.66
C ARG A 554 19.36 14.36 12.34
N GLN A 555 20.45 14.24 11.57
CA GLN A 555 21.76 13.87 12.11
C GLN A 555 22.30 14.91 13.09
N LEU A 556 22.20 16.20 12.75
CA LEU A 556 22.58 17.31 13.63
C LEU A 556 21.76 17.32 14.91
N GLN A 557 20.45 17.10 14.82
CA GLN A 557 19.55 17.02 15.96
C GLN A 557 19.95 15.88 16.91
N ASN A 558 20.15 14.67 16.37
CA ASN A 558 20.60 13.51 17.15
C ASN A 558 21.98 13.75 17.77
N GLY A 559 22.90 14.40 17.04
CA GLY A 559 24.22 14.77 17.54
C GLY A 559 24.17 15.79 18.68
N LEU A 560 23.31 16.79 18.58
CA LEU A 560 23.05 17.76 19.64
C LEU A 560 22.47 17.09 20.88
N ASP A 561 21.49 16.20 20.71
CA ASP A 561 20.88 15.46 21.82
C ASP A 561 21.92 14.59 22.53
N TRP A 562 22.75 13.88 21.77
CA TRP A 562 23.86 13.10 22.32
C TRP A 562 24.88 13.97 23.06
N TYR A 563 25.28 15.10 22.48
CA TYR A 563 26.23 16.03 23.10
C TYR A 563 25.67 16.58 24.42
N ASN A 564 24.41 17.00 24.44
CA ASN A 564 23.72 17.48 25.64
C ASN A 564 23.68 16.41 26.73
N GLN A 565 23.41 15.14 26.37
CA GLN A 565 23.47 14.03 27.32
C GLN A 565 24.88 13.82 27.89
N GLN A 566 25.94 13.94 27.08
CA GLN A 566 27.32 13.83 27.57
C GLN A 566 27.69 14.98 28.51
N VAL A 567 27.30 16.21 28.17
CA VAL A 567 27.52 17.38 29.01
C VAL A 567 26.81 17.21 30.36
N GLN A 568 25.55 16.76 30.34
CA GLN A 568 24.78 16.50 31.56
C GLN A 568 25.45 15.43 32.43
N LYS A 569 25.88 14.32 31.83
CA LYS A 569 26.59 13.24 32.53
C LYS A 569 27.93 13.69 33.14
N GLN A 570 28.64 14.61 32.48
CA GLN A 570 29.87 15.20 33.01
C GLN A 570 29.61 16.17 34.17
N LEU A 571 28.52 16.95 34.08
CA LEU A 571 28.06 17.82 35.16
C LEU A 571 27.69 17.02 36.41
N GLU A 572 26.92 15.95 36.26
CA GLU A 572 26.56 15.03 37.35
C GLU A 572 27.80 14.42 38.00
N LYS A 573 28.71 13.85 37.21
CA LYS A 573 29.99 13.32 37.74
C LYS A 573 30.84 14.37 38.45
N SER A 574 30.81 15.61 37.98
CA SER A 574 31.56 16.71 38.60
C SER A 574 30.93 17.15 39.91
N GLN A 575 29.59 17.17 39.99
CA GLN A 575 28.85 17.40 41.22
C GLN A 575 29.10 16.30 42.25
N GLU A 576 29.00 15.03 41.86
CA GLU A 576 29.29 13.89 42.75
C GLU A 576 30.71 13.97 43.34
N LYS A 577 31.72 14.29 42.50
CA LYS A 577 33.10 14.48 42.98
C LYS A 577 33.24 15.66 43.93
N ALA A 578 32.54 16.76 43.67
CA ALA A 578 32.54 17.92 44.55
C ALA A 578 31.91 17.58 45.91
N ASP A 579 30.78 16.87 45.90
CA ASP A 579 30.07 16.41 47.10
C ASP A 579 30.91 15.41 47.91
N GLU A 580 31.57 14.46 47.24
CA GLU A 580 32.48 13.51 47.89
C GLU A 580 33.67 14.22 48.55
N MET A 581 34.26 15.21 47.86
CA MET A 581 35.36 16.02 48.39
C MET A 581 34.91 16.83 49.61
N LEU A 582 33.71 17.41 49.56
CA LEU A 582 33.12 18.14 50.68
C LEU A 582 32.80 17.21 51.86
N ALA A 583 32.26 16.02 51.61
CA ALA A 583 32.01 15.02 52.65
C ALA A 583 33.32 14.58 53.34
N LYS A 584 34.38 14.35 52.57
CA LYS A 584 35.72 14.05 53.13
C LYS A 584 36.26 15.20 53.98
N LYS A 585 36.13 16.45 53.51
CA LYS A 585 36.54 17.63 54.28
C LYS A 585 35.71 17.82 55.55
N ARG A 586 34.39 17.58 55.52
CA ARG A 586 33.52 17.60 56.71
C ARG A 586 33.95 16.56 57.73
N LYS A 587 34.16 15.31 57.30
CA LYS A 587 34.58 14.22 58.19
C LYS A 587 35.95 14.49 58.82
N GLN A 588 36.89 15.09 58.07
CA GLN A 588 38.17 15.54 58.62
C GLN A 588 37.99 16.66 59.65
N ALA A 589 37.15 17.64 59.36
CA ALA A 589 36.88 18.75 60.27
C ALA A 589 36.18 18.28 61.56
N GLU A 590 35.20 17.37 61.48
CA GLU A 590 34.56 16.75 62.64
C GLU A 590 35.56 15.95 63.49
N LYS A 591 36.46 15.20 62.85
CA LYS A 591 37.50 14.46 63.56
C LYS A 591 38.44 15.40 64.31
N ILE A 592 38.87 16.50 63.67
CA ILE A 592 39.68 17.55 64.31
C ILE A 592 38.93 18.18 65.49
N ILE A 593 37.62 18.44 65.35
CA ILE A 593 36.81 18.99 66.44
C ILE A 593 36.70 18.00 67.60
N ASN A 594 36.44 16.72 67.33
CA ASN A 594 36.37 15.69 68.36
C ASN A 594 37.70 15.50 69.09
N ASP A 595 38.82 15.43 68.37
CA ASP A 595 40.16 15.34 68.96
C ASP A 595 40.45 16.57 69.86
N LEU A 596 40.04 17.77 69.44
CA LEU A 596 40.17 19.00 70.24
C LEU A 596 39.22 19.02 71.46
N GLU A 597 38.02 18.45 71.36
CA GLU A 597 37.08 18.33 72.48
C GLU A 597 37.53 17.24 73.49
N GLU A 598 38.14 16.14 73.04
CA GLU A 598 38.77 15.14 73.90
C GLU A 598 39.98 15.72 74.64
N GLN A 599 40.85 16.46 73.96
CA GLN A 599 41.98 17.17 74.59
C GLN A 599 41.51 18.20 75.64
N ARG A 600 40.34 18.83 75.41
CA ARG A 600 39.69 19.71 76.39
C ARG A 600 39.18 18.94 77.62
N ARG A 601 38.63 17.74 77.43
CA ARG A 601 38.15 16.88 78.53
C ARG A 601 39.30 16.24 79.32
N ALA A 602 40.44 15.99 78.68
CA ALA A 602 41.65 15.43 79.29
C ALA A 602 42.51 16.44 80.08
N GLY A 603 42.00 17.65 80.36
CA GLY A 603 42.66 18.63 81.22
C GLY A 603 43.75 19.48 80.54
N GLY A 604 43.88 19.42 79.21
CA GLY A 604 44.81 20.27 78.46
C GLY A 604 44.30 21.72 78.32
N GLN A 605 45.18 22.71 78.52
CA GLN A 605 44.91 24.14 78.24
C GLN A 605 44.71 24.38 76.73
N VAL A 606 43.53 24.05 76.21
CA VAL A 606 43.12 24.44 74.87
C VAL A 606 42.46 25.82 74.96
N ARG A 607 43.06 26.83 74.30
CA ARG A 607 42.46 28.17 74.17
C ARG A 607 41.09 28.04 73.52
N THR A 608 40.03 28.39 74.25
CA THR A 608 38.62 28.33 73.83
C THR A 608 38.38 28.92 72.44
N ASN A 609 39.20 29.88 72.02
CA ASN A 609 39.16 30.54 70.72
C ASN A 609 39.40 29.61 69.52
N LYS A 610 40.25 28.58 69.62
CA LYS A 610 40.55 27.68 68.48
C LYS A 610 39.41 26.73 68.14
N VAL A 611 38.66 26.28 69.14
CA VAL A 611 37.49 25.41 68.93
C VAL A 611 36.34 26.21 68.31
N ILE A 612 36.19 27.48 68.70
CA ILE A 612 35.20 28.40 68.11
C ILE A 612 35.58 28.75 66.66
N GLU A 613 36.87 28.96 66.35
CA GLU A 613 37.34 29.13 64.97
C GLU A 613 37.10 27.89 64.10
N ALA A 614 37.37 26.69 64.62
CA ALA A 614 37.13 25.44 63.89
C ALA A 614 35.63 25.20 63.64
N LYS A 615 34.76 25.42 64.65
CA LYS A 615 33.29 25.40 64.49
C LYS A 615 32.80 26.50 63.54
N GLY A 616 33.43 27.67 63.56
CA GLY A 616 33.16 28.77 62.63
C GLY A 616 33.54 28.45 61.18
N ALA A 617 34.67 27.78 60.96
CA ALA A 617 35.09 27.32 59.64
C ALA A 617 34.16 26.23 59.08
N LEU A 618 33.68 25.31 59.94
CA LEU A 618 32.72 24.27 59.57
C LEU A 618 31.34 24.87 59.24
N ASN A 619 30.87 25.84 60.02
CA ASN A 619 29.65 26.61 59.71
C ASN A 619 29.79 27.45 58.43
N LYS A 620 30.98 27.97 58.12
CA LYS A 620 31.26 28.64 56.84
C LYS A 620 31.16 27.66 55.66
N LEU A 621 31.74 26.47 55.79
CA LEU A 621 31.63 25.40 54.79
C LEU A 621 30.17 24.91 54.62
N GLU A 622 29.37 24.87 55.69
CA GLU A 622 27.94 24.55 55.61
C GLU A 622 27.12 25.65 54.93
N ARG A 623 27.43 26.93 55.20
CA ARG A 623 26.80 28.06 54.50
C ARG A 623 27.23 28.14 53.03
N GLU A 624 28.47 27.82 52.70
CA GLU A 624 28.92 27.70 51.31
C GLU A 624 28.22 26.55 50.59
N ASN A 625 27.94 25.43 51.28
CA ASN A 625 27.16 24.33 50.73
C ASN A 625 25.67 24.70 50.53
N GLN A 626 25.05 25.45 51.46
CA GLN A 626 23.71 26.01 51.23
C GLN A 626 23.68 27.04 50.09
N ASN A 627 24.77 27.78 49.88
CA ASN A 627 24.92 28.70 48.74
C ASN A 627 25.16 27.97 47.41
N LEU A 628 25.82 26.81 47.42
CA LEU A 628 25.98 25.92 46.26
C LEU A 628 24.67 25.15 45.95
N ALA A 629 23.89 24.78 46.96
CA ALA A 629 22.54 24.24 46.80
C ALA A 629 21.53 25.30 46.30
N ASN A 630 21.76 26.58 46.59
CA ASN A 630 21.12 27.74 45.94
C ASN A 630 21.71 28.02 44.55
N ASN A 631 21.99 26.96 43.78
CA ASN A 631 22.48 27.07 42.42
C ASN A 631 21.41 27.74 41.55
N LYS A 632 21.77 28.85 40.89
CA LYS A 632 20.89 29.59 39.96
C LYS A 632 20.26 28.70 38.87
N VAL A 633 20.81 27.51 38.65
CA VAL A 633 20.33 26.50 37.70
C VAL A 633 19.05 25.79 38.19
N LEU A 634 18.95 25.40 39.47
CA LEU A 634 17.76 24.74 40.04
C LEU A 634 16.58 25.70 40.23
N GLN A 635 16.85 26.97 40.55
CA GLN A 635 15.80 28.01 40.54
C GLN A 635 15.34 28.37 39.11
N ARG A 636 16.19 28.19 38.09
CA ARG A 636 15.80 28.35 36.68
C ARG A 636 14.88 27.23 36.22
N GLU A 637 15.10 25.99 36.65
CA GLU A 637 14.16 24.89 36.35
C GLU A 637 12.83 25.03 37.10
N LYS A 638 12.84 25.37 38.39
CA LYS A 638 11.58 25.63 39.12
C LYS A 638 10.77 26.81 38.55
N LYS A 639 11.42 27.84 37.99
CA LYS A 639 10.74 28.94 37.28
C LYS A 639 10.25 28.59 35.88
N ARG A 640 10.78 27.53 35.24
CA ARG A 640 10.34 27.07 33.90
C ARG A 640 9.02 26.30 33.94
N HIS A 641 8.70 25.66 35.07
CA HIS A 641 7.48 24.86 35.21
C HIS A 641 6.25 25.65 35.75
N ASP A 642 6.38 26.95 36.03
CA ASP A 642 5.31 27.75 36.65
C ASP A 642 4.69 28.78 35.68
N VAL A 643 4.09 28.26 34.60
CA VAL A 643 3.48 29.05 33.51
C VAL A 643 1.99 28.74 33.40
N SER A 644 1.16 29.78 33.38
CA SER A 644 -0.29 29.71 33.36
C SER A 644 -0.88 30.45 32.15
N VAL A 645 -2.12 30.14 31.80
CA VAL A 645 -2.85 30.83 30.71
C VAL A 645 -2.94 32.32 31.03
N GLY A 646 -2.53 33.17 30.08
CA GLY A 646 -2.44 34.62 30.23
C GLY A 646 -1.04 35.16 30.52
N ASP A 647 -0.05 34.30 30.81
CA ASP A 647 1.33 34.74 31.03
C ASP A 647 2.03 35.16 29.73
N ASN A 648 2.83 36.22 29.82
CA ASN A 648 3.79 36.60 28.79
C ASN A 648 5.01 35.67 28.87
N VAL A 649 5.33 35.04 27.74
CA VAL A 649 6.36 34.01 27.67
C VAL A 649 7.25 34.22 26.46
N LYS A 650 8.51 33.81 26.56
CA LYS A 650 9.40 33.68 25.42
C LYS A 650 9.40 32.23 24.97
N VAL A 651 9.06 31.98 23.72
CA VAL A 651 9.17 30.63 23.14
C VAL A 651 10.58 30.44 22.60
N LEU A 652 11.30 29.44 23.13
CA LEU A 652 12.73 29.26 22.90
C LEU A 652 13.01 28.81 21.46
N SER A 653 12.24 27.86 20.91
CA SER A 653 12.37 27.36 19.54
C SER A 653 12.26 28.44 18.46
N TYR A 654 11.46 29.48 18.72
CA TYR A 654 11.26 30.59 17.78
C TYR A 654 12.00 31.86 18.18
N GLY A 655 12.56 31.91 19.39
CA GLY A 655 13.22 33.10 19.95
C GLY A 655 12.29 34.30 20.17
N GLN A 656 10.98 34.14 20.01
CA GLN A 656 9.99 35.21 20.00
C GLN A 656 9.12 35.22 21.27
N GLN A 657 8.58 36.40 21.61
CA GLN A 657 7.70 36.58 22.75
C GLN A 657 6.24 36.39 22.33
N GLY A 658 5.47 35.74 23.18
CA GLY A 658 4.05 35.48 22.98
C GLY A 658 3.29 35.37 24.29
N VAL A 659 1.98 35.18 24.19
CA VAL A 659 1.10 35.01 25.36
C VAL A 659 0.50 33.61 25.33
N ILE A 660 0.50 32.90 26.46
CA ILE A 660 -0.22 31.63 26.54
C ILE A 660 -1.72 31.92 26.45
N THR A 661 -2.36 31.45 25.38
CA THR A 661 -3.81 31.63 25.16
C THR A 661 -4.62 30.48 25.71
N LYS A 662 -4.07 29.26 25.73
CA LYS A 662 -4.80 28.07 26.19
C LYS A 662 -3.84 26.98 26.68
N LYS A 663 -4.25 26.23 27.70
CA LYS A 663 -3.60 24.98 28.12
C LYS A 663 -4.27 23.81 27.39
N LEU A 664 -3.48 23.02 26.64
CA LEU A 664 -3.96 21.92 25.80
C LEU A 664 -3.78 20.55 26.49
N GLY A 665 -2.82 20.41 27.40
CA GLY A 665 -2.57 19.22 28.22
C GLY A 665 -1.72 19.55 29.46
N GLU A 666 -1.27 18.56 30.25
CA GLU A 666 -0.45 18.84 31.45
C GLU A 666 0.83 19.62 31.14
N HIS A 667 1.50 19.30 30.02
CA HIS A 667 2.77 19.89 29.58
C HIS A 667 2.69 20.59 28.20
N GLU A 668 1.49 20.77 27.63
CA GLU A 668 1.30 21.42 26.32
C GLU A 668 0.44 22.69 26.41
N PHE A 669 0.90 23.75 25.76
CA PHE A 669 0.29 25.07 25.74
C PHE A 669 0.17 25.61 24.32
N GLU A 670 -0.87 26.39 24.08
CA GLU A 670 -1.03 27.21 22.88
C GLU A 670 -0.52 28.63 23.19
N VAL A 671 0.50 29.08 22.45
CA VAL A 671 1.09 30.40 22.59
C VAL A 671 0.82 31.22 21.34
N GLN A 672 0.27 32.42 21.54
CA GLN A 672 0.10 33.40 20.49
C GLN A 672 1.36 34.26 20.36
N ILE A 673 2.04 34.13 19.22
CA ILE A 673 3.23 34.90 18.85
C ILE A 673 2.82 35.85 17.72
N GLY A 674 2.52 37.10 18.05
CA GLY A 674 1.97 38.06 17.10
C GLY A 674 0.58 37.64 16.57
N ILE A 675 0.49 37.34 15.28
CA ILE A 675 -0.74 36.86 14.61
C ILE A 675 -0.86 35.32 14.57
N LEU A 676 0.20 34.60 14.90
CA LEU A 676 0.26 33.13 14.81
C LEU A 676 -0.02 32.50 16.16
N LYS A 677 -0.76 31.38 16.17
CA LYS A 677 -0.98 30.54 17.35
C LYS A 677 -0.25 29.23 17.16
N VAL A 678 0.64 28.89 18.10
CA VAL A 678 1.56 27.75 17.96
C VAL A 678 1.46 26.88 19.20
N LYS A 679 1.51 25.55 19.01
CA LYS A 679 1.54 24.59 20.12
C LYS A 679 2.98 24.37 20.59
N VAL A 680 3.21 24.49 21.88
CA VAL A 680 4.54 24.42 22.51
C VAL A 680 4.47 23.64 23.82
N THR A 681 5.57 23.02 24.22
CA THR A 681 5.67 22.30 25.49
C THR A 681 6.20 23.21 26.60
N ASP A 682 5.97 22.84 27.86
CA ASP A 682 6.47 23.56 29.04
C ASP A 682 8.00 23.79 29.03
N ARG A 683 8.76 22.87 28.41
CA ARG A 683 10.23 22.98 28.24
C ARG A 683 10.66 24.04 27.23
N ASP A 684 9.78 24.43 26.32
CA ASP A 684 10.06 25.37 25.23
C ASP A 684 9.63 26.81 25.54
N VAL A 685 9.20 27.06 26.78
CA VAL A 685 8.57 28.32 27.18
C VAL A 685 9.25 28.88 28.42
N GLU A 686 9.65 30.16 28.38
CA GLU A 686 10.25 30.86 29.52
C GLU A 686 9.36 32.04 29.94
N LYS A 687 8.84 32.01 31.18
CA LYS A 687 7.97 33.07 31.72
C LYS A 687 8.73 34.38 31.87
N ILE A 688 8.17 35.44 31.30
CA ILE A 688 8.71 36.79 31.42
C ILE A 688 7.96 37.48 32.57
N ALA A 689 8.69 37.89 33.61
CA ALA A 689 8.10 38.64 34.71
C ALA A 689 7.55 39.97 34.19
N ALA A 690 6.26 40.22 34.43
CA ALA A 690 5.66 41.53 34.20
C ALA A 690 6.37 42.57 35.07
N GLN A 691 7.06 43.54 34.46
CA GLN A 691 7.49 44.72 35.19
C GLN A 691 6.25 45.44 35.70
N ALA A 692 6.09 45.50 37.02
CA ALA A 692 5.05 46.28 37.68
C ALA A 692 5.24 47.76 37.34
N SER A 693 4.49 48.25 36.37
CA SER A 693 4.38 49.67 36.07
C SER A 693 3.43 50.32 37.07
N GLN A 694 4.01 50.98 38.06
CA GLN A 694 3.29 51.92 38.92
C GLN A 694 2.61 52.99 38.06
N LYS A 695 1.31 53.19 38.28
CA LYS A 695 0.56 54.34 37.77
C LYS A 695 1.07 55.63 38.42
N LYS A 696 1.51 56.59 37.61
CA LYS A 696 1.38 58.03 37.90
C LYS A 696 1.03 58.80 36.62
N PRO A 697 0.22 59.88 36.69
CA PRO A 697 -0.38 60.51 35.54
C PRO A 697 0.42 61.71 34.99
N GLU A 698 0.17 61.95 33.71
CA GLU A 698 0.21 63.19 32.92
C GLU A 698 1.53 63.92 32.54
N LYS A 699 1.71 63.97 31.21
CA LYS A 699 2.08 65.12 30.35
C LYS A 699 3.42 65.82 30.58
N SER A 700 4.38 65.58 29.68
CA SER A 700 4.54 66.35 28.41
C SER A 700 5.96 66.17 27.86
N VAL A 701 6.01 65.84 26.57
CA VAL A 701 7.07 66.10 25.58
C VAL A 701 8.50 66.38 26.07
N ARG A 702 9.39 65.40 25.91
CA ARG A 702 10.64 65.48 25.12
C ARG A 702 11.47 64.22 25.36
N SER A 703 11.56 63.38 24.34
CA SER A 703 12.57 62.32 24.29
C SER A 703 13.13 62.28 22.88
N SER A 704 14.22 63.02 22.72
CA SER A 704 15.18 62.86 21.66
C SER A 704 15.92 61.53 21.82
N ARG A 705 15.87 60.73 20.75
CA ARG A 705 16.88 59.77 20.29
C ARG A 705 17.27 58.61 21.21
N GLY A 706 16.78 57.45 20.79
CA GLY A 706 17.44 56.14 20.89
C GLY A 706 16.72 55.18 19.95
N LEU A 707 17.31 54.91 18.78
CA LEU A 707 16.71 54.35 17.56
C LEU A 707 15.80 53.12 17.80
N ARG A 708 14.53 53.26 17.41
CA ARG A 708 13.60 52.16 17.11
C ARG A 708 13.63 51.89 15.60
N SER A 709 13.53 50.61 15.25
CA SER A 709 13.26 50.08 13.91
C SER A 709 12.20 50.90 13.17
N SER A 710 12.59 51.57 12.09
CA SER A 710 11.66 52.22 11.18
C SER A 710 11.02 51.18 10.28
N ARG A 711 9.69 51.12 10.25
CA ARG A 711 8.96 50.80 9.01
C ARG A 711 9.58 51.69 7.92
N ALA A 712 10.25 51.10 6.93
CA ALA A 712 10.77 51.88 5.81
C ALA A 712 9.57 52.53 5.10
N SER A 713 9.58 53.86 4.99
CA SER A 713 8.59 54.60 4.20
C SER A 713 8.82 54.29 2.73
N SER A 714 7.77 54.15 1.92
CA SER A 714 7.87 54.03 0.45
C SER A 714 8.28 55.34 -0.22
N GLU A 715 8.45 56.41 0.55
CA GLU A 715 8.83 57.73 0.07
C GLU A 715 9.96 58.34 0.92
N LEU A 716 10.86 59.06 0.27
CA LEU A 716 11.93 59.86 0.87
C LEU A 716 11.79 61.31 0.41
N ASP A 717 11.64 62.24 1.35
CA ASP A 717 11.62 63.69 1.06
C ASP A 717 12.98 64.34 1.37
N LEU A 718 13.61 64.90 0.34
CA LEU A 718 14.91 65.56 0.36
C LEU A 718 14.79 67.09 0.20
N ARG A 719 13.57 67.64 0.16
CA ARG A 719 13.36 69.09 0.00
C ARG A 719 13.91 69.86 1.21
N GLY A 720 14.56 71.00 0.93
CA GLY A 720 15.10 71.88 1.97
C GLY A 720 16.42 71.40 2.61
N GLN A 721 16.95 70.24 2.22
CA GLN A 721 18.24 69.75 2.69
C GLN A 721 19.41 70.36 1.89
N ARG A 722 20.60 70.43 2.49
CA ARG A 722 21.84 70.75 1.75
C ARG A 722 22.25 69.56 0.88
N TYR A 723 22.93 69.82 -0.23
CA TYR A 723 23.26 68.81 -1.26
C TYR A 723 23.93 67.55 -0.68
N GLU A 724 24.98 67.69 0.14
CA GLU A 724 25.70 66.55 0.72
C GLU A 724 24.86 65.75 1.72
N GLU A 725 24.02 66.43 2.50
CA GLU A 725 23.13 65.79 3.46
C GLU A 725 22.03 64.99 2.73
N ALA A 726 21.50 65.54 1.64
CA ALA A 726 20.49 64.89 0.82
C ALA A 726 21.00 63.59 0.17
N LEU A 727 22.23 63.58 -0.35
CA LEU A 727 22.83 62.37 -0.93
C LEU A 727 23.14 61.30 0.11
N THR A 728 23.61 61.71 1.29
CA THR A 728 23.89 60.78 2.40
C THR A 728 22.60 60.13 2.91
N ASN A 729 21.51 60.89 2.97
CA ASN A 729 20.20 60.36 3.37
C ASN A 729 19.60 59.46 2.28
N LEU A 730 19.83 59.77 1.00
CA LEU A 730 19.43 58.94 -0.12
C LEU A 730 20.11 57.56 -0.09
N ASP A 731 21.42 57.52 0.13
CA ASP A 731 22.22 56.29 0.24
C ASP A 731 21.69 55.36 1.33
N ARG A 732 21.57 55.86 2.57
CA ARG A 732 21.02 55.08 3.70
C ARG A 732 19.58 54.63 3.47
N TYR A 733 18.77 55.43 2.79
CA TYR A 733 17.38 55.12 2.53
C TYR A 733 17.21 53.99 1.53
N LEU A 734 18.03 53.94 0.46
CA LEU A 734 17.99 52.84 -0.50
C LEU A 734 18.40 51.51 0.16
N ASP A 735 19.45 51.52 0.99
CA ASP A 735 19.86 50.33 1.75
C ASP A 735 18.76 49.85 2.69
N ALA A 736 18.12 50.77 3.42
CA ALA A 736 17.00 50.44 4.31
C ALA A 736 15.78 49.92 3.54
N SER A 737 15.53 50.43 2.33
CA SER A 737 14.42 50.02 1.47
C SER A 737 14.61 48.63 0.88
N LEU A 738 15.85 48.29 0.48
CA LEU A 738 16.23 46.94 0.04
C LEU A 738 16.10 45.93 1.17
N LEU A 739 16.60 46.27 2.37
CA LEU A 739 16.46 45.43 3.56
C LEU A 739 15.00 45.24 3.99
N ALA A 740 14.14 46.22 3.71
CA ALA A 740 12.71 46.16 3.96
C ALA A 740 11.91 45.44 2.85
N GLY A 741 12.55 45.03 1.75
CA GLY A 741 11.91 44.34 0.63
C GLY A 741 10.96 45.22 -0.21
N LEU A 742 11.22 46.53 -0.29
CA LEU A 742 10.45 47.44 -1.13
C LEU A 742 10.92 47.38 -2.58
N ASN A 743 10.02 47.03 -3.50
CA ASN A 743 10.34 46.94 -4.94
C ASN A 743 10.35 48.31 -5.63
N THR A 744 9.60 49.28 -5.09
CA THR A 744 9.46 50.62 -5.67
C THR A 744 9.45 51.66 -4.55
N VAL A 745 10.22 52.74 -4.73
CA VAL A 745 10.30 53.87 -3.80
C VAL A 745 10.26 55.20 -4.54
N THR A 746 9.74 56.24 -3.89
CA THR A 746 9.62 57.59 -4.46
C THR A 746 10.56 58.57 -3.73
N ILE A 747 11.43 59.25 -4.48
CA ILE A 747 12.35 60.26 -3.93
C ILE A 747 11.88 61.65 -4.34
N ILE A 748 11.45 62.46 -3.38
CA ILE A 748 10.98 63.82 -3.58
C ILE A 748 12.16 64.78 -3.35
N HIS A 749 12.66 65.40 -4.42
CA HIS A 749 13.81 66.34 -4.35
C HIS A 749 13.40 67.80 -4.63
N GLY A 750 12.16 68.03 -5.04
CA GLY A 750 11.64 69.35 -5.40
C GLY A 750 12.15 69.85 -6.75
N ILE A 751 11.57 70.97 -7.22
CA ILE A 751 11.90 71.58 -8.51
C ILE A 751 13.07 72.56 -8.36
N GLY A 752 13.00 73.47 -7.37
CA GLY A 752 14.10 74.28 -6.82
C GLY A 752 15.13 74.81 -7.83
N THR A 753 16.40 74.88 -7.40
CA THR A 753 17.57 75.23 -8.23
C THR A 753 18.11 74.04 -9.06
N GLY A 754 17.46 72.87 -8.99
CA GLY A 754 17.87 71.65 -9.70
C GLY A 754 19.09 70.91 -9.12
N ALA A 755 19.78 71.44 -8.10
CA ALA A 755 21.00 70.84 -7.55
C ALA A 755 20.77 69.44 -6.95
N ILE A 756 19.77 69.28 -6.08
CA ILE A 756 19.44 67.98 -5.45
C ILE A 756 18.88 67.00 -6.49
N ARG A 757 18.04 67.47 -7.42
CA ARG A 757 17.53 66.67 -8.54
C ARG A 757 18.66 66.03 -9.35
N ASN A 758 19.62 66.84 -9.78
CA ASN A 758 20.75 66.37 -10.57
C ASN A 758 21.64 65.41 -9.75
N GLY A 759 21.83 65.69 -8.45
CA GLY A 759 22.53 64.81 -7.53
C GLY A 759 21.86 63.43 -7.40
N VAL A 760 20.54 63.40 -7.17
CA VAL A 760 19.76 62.15 -7.06
C VAL A 760 19.88 61.33 -8.34
N GLN A 761 19.73 61.94 -9.52
CA GLN A 761 19.85 61.21 -10.78
C GLN A 761 21.26 60.66 -11.02
N GLN A 762 22.30 61.43 -10.72
CA GLN A 762 23.69 60.94 -10.83
C GLN A 762 23.98 59.79 -9.87
N TYR A 763 23.44 59.87 -8.65
CA TYR A 763 23.60 58.83 -7.65
C TYR A 763 22.85 57.55 -8.05
N LEU A 764 21.58 57.65 -8.49
CA LEU A 764 20.79 56.51 -8.95
C LEU A 764 21.38 55.83 -10.19
N LYS A 765 21.99 56.59 -11.10
CA LYS A 765 22.67 56.04 -12.28
C LYS A 765 23.89 55.17 -11.93
N ARG A 766 24.52 55.40 -10.77
CA ARG A 766 25.70 54.66 -10.32
C ARG A 766 25.38 53.49 -9.40
N ASN A 767 24.18 53.45 -8.81
CA ASN A 767 23.82 52.42 -7.84
C ASN A 767 23.37 51.13 -8.56
N ARG A 768 24.06 50.01 -8.27
CA ARG A 768 23.82 48.71 -8.92
C ARG A 768 22.49 48.07 -8.53
N HIS A 769 21.88 48.48 -7.42
CA HIS A 769 20.61 47.95 -6.92
C HIS A 769 19.37 48.63 -7.52
N VAL A 770 19.57 49.63 -8.39
CA VAL A 770 18.48 50.31 -9.11
C VAL A 770 18.25 49.63 -10.46
N LYS A 771 17.06 49.08 -10.66
CA LYS A 771 16.65 48.45 -11.92
C LYS A 771 16.24 49.49 -12.97
N SER A 772 15.48 50.51 -12.56
CA SER A 772 15.12 51.65 -13.40
C SER A 772 14.67 52.84 -12.55
N TYR A 773 14.78 54.06 -13.07
CA TYR A 773 14.25 55.26 -12.43
C TYR A 773 13.67 56.21 -13.47
N ASN A 774 12.55 56.85 -13.14
CA ASN A 774 11.87 57.84 -13.99
C ASN A 774 11.30 58.97 -13.12
N TYR A 775 11.09 60.15 -13.70
CA TYR A 775 10.33 61.19 -13.01
C TYR A 775 8.91 60.70 -12.69
N ALA A 776 8.36 61.16 -11.57
CA ALA A 776 6.99 60.85 -11.20
C ALA A 776 6.01 61.45 -12.23
N PRO A 777 4.82 60.85 -12.44
CA PRO A 777 3.79 61.44 -13.27
C PRO A 777 3.33 62.81 -12.73
N ALA A 778 2.72 63.65 -13.58
CA ALA A 778 2.36 65.03 -13.22
C ALA A 778 1.45 65.14 -11.98
N ASN A 779 0.60 64.13 -11.73
CA ASN A 779 -0.28 64.05 -10.55
C ASN A 779 0.42 63.55 -9.26
N GLN A 780 1.70 63.17 -9.33
CA GLN A 780 2.49 62.64 -8.21
C GLN A 780 3.81 63.41 -8.00
N GLY A 781 3.86 64.68 -8.42
CA GLY A 781 5.01 65.57 -8.19
C GLY A 781 5.89 65.83 -9.42
N GLY A 782 5.58 65.22 -10.57
CA GLY A 782 6.22 65.55 -11.85
C GLY A 782 7.75 65.48 -11.80
N THR A 783 8.40 66.49 -12.38
CA THR A 783 9.88 66.62 -12.39
C THR A 783 10.48 66.98 -11.02
N GLY A 784 9.67 67.10 -9.97
CA GLY A 784 10.09 67.33 -8.58
C GLY A 784 10.23 66.05 -7.75
N ALA A 785 9.86 64.88 -8.30
CA ALA A 785 10.02 63.58 -7.67
C ALA A 785 10.49 62.52 -8.69
N THR A 786 11.24 61.53 -8.22
CA THR A 786 11.76 60.42 -9.02
C THR A 786 11.29 59.10 -8.42
N ILE A 787 10.60 58.28 -9.21
CA ILE A 787 10.21 56.92 -8.84
C ILE A 787 11.34 55.97 -9.23
N VAL A 788 11.76 55.14 -8.29
CA VAL A 788 12.89 54.21 -8.43
C VAL A 788 12.38 52.79 -8.21
N ASN A 789 12.65 51.91 -9.18
CA ASN A 789 12.43 50.48 -9.05
C ASN A 789 13.74 49.82 -8.62
N LEU A 790 13.69 49.11 -7.50
CA LEU A 790 14.80 48.37 -6.91
C LEU A 790 14.80 46.93 -7.44
N GLN A 791 15.97 46.28 -7.41
CA GLN A 791 16.17 44.92 -7.96
C GLN A 791 15.50 43.81 -7.15
#